data_AF-A0A398CP31-F1
#
_entry.id   AF-A0A398CP31-F1
#
_cell.length_a   1.000
_cell.length_b   1.000
_cell.length_c   1.000
_cell.angle_alpha   90.00
_cell.angle_beta   90.00
_cell.angle_gamma   90.00
#
_symmetry.space_group_name_H-M   'P 1'
#
loop_
_entity.id
_entity.type
_entity.pdbx_description
1 polymer ?
#
loop_
_entity_poly.entity_id
_entity_poly.type
_entity_poly.pdbx_seq_one_letter_code
_entity_poly.pdbx_strand_id
1 'polypeptide(L)'
;MSVDELVSELRQKIQENRYVVTDLSRLPEEEARFVQQLLPVDSLVLQEATLEADVQAVTITGYAALFQLERVEVKVSYTPVNGQNALRLSFRAAHAPGEAIPAAPWLEETLAKTDLAGPYFCSELELLAFKEQRLYSWQVRLASSRSLSAGADSLQLTDILVTLPYAQNAGAPAQLLISATAHAGELAFPLNAVLGDQTPEWSGALAALPLQSFIDSMCGPACYPIGAPDIHLSDSLLFLRKQEDGNYSLTLHHSSEMNGTYEIIIAPRLGNWHFTSGFLLPPNWDLTRFSCDLGPFSQLPLVGSTMYIASLDDSSFTLPRLAANHPAAHAGAKQGTWMYTGVLLNGHLMLKSLNILLNTQKLDAVARIKSDSTVVEWTASLQEKESYAIADSLEMTAFEVSGSSNRVDMTIHMEVAANVYGEKLVFAVETEFSLDPKDYLLPLQHTWKNPFGFSELNLAETKLRLELHPELRLTIESELPLSAGIAADSDLDQQSLQLACPVIGQELRDYFYGEYVGSLTLLQLVQTLNLEVAPAYLQEMTWSNSRLYLIGNPQGTSIEAASYNGRGLIITGTLDVIGIRSDARLFLDSQGQLKLEAEWPSFELGETLYVTGTEERPGPLLAITRETNGQWSGQIAGRITFFSESKDVLIQLSEYGIKTSFDGKLFHEFGADLQVHAPWGQAASGEFTVKGRLGPDFLNYVQRMIPELLNEKIESIGAQHKMADAAVDEQAQWIQSIEETIRRQENQHPSLSDDATATADRPFESPNSSSLDQLRASLEQAQTALEEGKQAAHSLKMEQGLLSALSLALPGLALFGQTVVTIREVGFEAGLQQLQHHTITLYADVEFIGQRFRPQFEFDFYDLAASVDNLLNELIVHFNK
;
A
#
# COMPACT_ATOMS: atom_id res chain seq x y z
N MET A 1 -46.12 46.44 -79.58
CA MET A 1 -46.95 47.63 -79.34
C MET A 1 -46.08 48.64 -78.62
N SER A 2 -45.93 49.85 -79.16
CA SER A 2 -45.22 50.93 -78.47
C SER A 2 -46.06 51.46 -77.30
N VAL A 3 -45.44 52.16 -76.34
CA VAL A 3 -46.16 52.82 -75.24
C VAL A 3 -47.23 53.77 -75.81
N ASP A 4 -46.92 54.49 -76.90
CA ASP A 4 -47.84 55.43 -77.54
C ASP A 4 -49.07 54.76 -78.19
N GLU A 5 -48.89 53.56 -78.77
CA GLU A 5 -49.99 52.76 -79.32
C GLU A 5 -50.92 52.24 -78.20
N LEU A 6 -50.32 51.72 -77.12
CA LEU A 6 -51.05 51.26 -75.94
C LEU A 6 -51.83 52.41 -75.28
N VAL A 7 -51.20 53.56 -75.10
CA VAL A 7 -51.82 54.76 -74.51
C VAL A 7 -52.98 55.27 -75.35
N SER A 8 -52.84 55.26 -76.69
CA SER A 8 -53.91 55.70 -77.60
C SER A 8 -55.13 54.76 -77.56
N GLU A 9 -54.91 53.45 -77.55
CA GLU A 9 -55.98 52.46 -77.47
C GLU A 9 -56.68 52.47 -76.10
N LEU A 10 -55.91 52.63 -75.02
CA LEU A 10 -56.43 52.74 -73.66
C LEU A 10 -57.29 54.00 -73.49
N ARG A 11 -56.82 55.17 -73.95
CA ARG A 11 -57.63 56.42 -73.92
C ARG A 11 -58.97 56.27 -74.65
N GLN A 12 -58.98 55.60 -75.80
CA GLN A 12 -60.21 55.34 -76.55
C GLN A 12 -61.20 54.49 -75.75
N LYS A 13 -60.73 53.39 -75.13
CA LYS A 13 -61.58 52.50 -74.32
C LYS A 13 -62.08 53.16 -73.02
N ILE A 14 -61.34 54.13 -72.45
CA ILE A 14 -61.76 54.88 -71.25
C ILE A 14 -62.96 55.76 -71.61
N GLN A 15 -62.91 56.42 -72.77
CA GLN A 15 -63.99 57.27 -73.26
C GLN A 15 -65.29 56.50 -73.56
N GLU A 16 -65.20 55.20 -73.85
CA GLU A 16 -66.34 54.32 -74.12
C GLU A 16 -66.99 53.72 -72.84
N ASN A 17 -66.54 54.12 -71.64
CA ASN A 17 -67.02 53.62 -70.33
C ASN A 17 -67.03 52.07 -70.20
N ARG A 18 -66.18 51.38 -70.96
CA ARG A 18 -66.05 49.92 -70.94
C ARG A 18 -64.58 49.54 -70.76
N TYR A 19 -64.09 49.65 -69.53
CA TYR A 19 -62.91 48.88 -69.13
C TYR A 19 -63.34 47.55 -68.56
N VAL A 20 -63.60 46.62 -69.46
CA VAL A 20 -63.33 45.22 -69.19
C VAL A 20 -62.03 44.95 -69.94
N VAL A 21 -61.04 44.29 -69.33
CA VAL A 21 -59.83 43.85 -70.04
C VAL A 21 -60.20 42.73 -71.03
N THR A 22 -61.05 43.01 -72.02
CA THR A 22 -61.67 41.98 -72.87
C THR A 22 -62.05 42.48 -74.26
N ASP A 23 -61.16 43.24 -74.90
CA ASP A 23 -61.06 43.10 -76.36
C ASP A 23 -59.66 42.61 -76.73
N LEU A 24 -59.49 41.29 -76.57
CA LEU A 24 -58.27 40.55 -76.89
C LEU A 24 -58.22 40.17 -78.38
N SER A 25 -59.18 40.61 -79.20
CA SER A 25 -59.27 40.27 -80.63
C SER A 25 -58.13 40.83 -81.50
N ARG A 26 -57.32 41.75 -80.95
CA ARG A 26 -56.16 42.35 -81.62
C ARG A 26 -54.80 41.81 -81.17
N LEU A 27 -54.77 41.01 -80.11
CA LEU A 27 -53.58 40.24 -79.78
C LEU A 27 -53.54 38.99 -80.68
N PRO A 28 -52.35 38.51 -81.11
CA PRO A 28 -52.21 37.18 -81.69
C PRO A 28 -52.93 36.15 -80.81
N GLU A 29 -53.61 35.17 -81.42
CA GLU A 29 -54.54 34.27 -80.71
C GLU A 29 -53.92 33.59 -79.47
N GLU A 30 -52.62 33.29 -79.49
CA GLU A 30 -51.88 32.76 -78.33
C GLU A 30 -51.71 33.78 -77.20
N GLU A 31 -51.51 35.06 -77.51
CA GLU A 31 -51.33 36.15 -76.54
C GLU A 31 -52.67 36.57 -75.92
N ALA A 32 -53.72 36.60 -76.73
CA ALA A 32 -55.10 36.75 -76.28
C ALA A 32 -55.47 35.65 -75.28
N ARG A 33 -55.16 34.39 -75.63
CA ARG A 33 -55.44 33.20 -74.81
C ARG A 33 -54.57 33.17 -73.54
N PHE A 34 -53.32 33.64 -73.60
CA PHE A 34 -52.42 33.77 -72.44
C PHE A 34 -52.92 34.81 -71.42
N VAL A 35 -53.36 35.99 -71.88
CA VAL A 35 -53.94 37.02 -70.99
C VAL A 35 -55.30 36.59 -70.44
N GLN A 36 -56.13 35.90 -71.24
CA GLN A 36 -57.40 35.28 -70.80
C GLN A 36 -57.23 34.20 -69.73
N GLN A 37 -56.10 33.48 -69.75
CA GLN A 37 -55.78 32.47 -68.73
C GLN A 37 -55.24 33.10 -67.44
N LEU A 38 -54.64 34.30 -67.52
CA LEU A 38 -54.05 35.02 -66.39
C LEU A 38 -55.05 35.82 -65.57
N LEU A 39 -56.11 36.33 -66.20
CA LEU A 39 -57.15 37.14 -65.56
C LEU A 39 -58.51 36.58 -66.00
N PRO A 40 -59.35 36.03 -65.09
CA PRO A 40 -60.68 35.58 -65.48
C PRO A 40 -61.44 36.77 -66.07
N VAL A 41 -62.03 36.54 -67.25
CA VAL A 41 -62.53 37.53 -68.23
C VAL A 41 -63.55 38.54 -67.68
N ASP A 42 -64.07 38.35 -66.47
CA ASP A 42 -65.06 39.25 -65.86
C ASP A 42 -64.56 39.99 -64.60
N SER A 43 -63.28 39.87 -64.25
CA SER A 43 -62.82 40.21 -62.90
C SER A 43 -62.17 41.58 -62.71
N LEU A 44 -61.45 42.11 -63.70
CA LEU A 44 -60.86 43.45 -63.63
C LEU A 44 -61.73 44.44 -64.42
N VAL A 45 -62.77 44.97 -63.76
CA VAL A 45 -63.61 46.05 -64.32
C VAL A 45 -63.17 47.37 -63.70
N LEU A 46 -62.43 48.19 -64.46
CA LEU A 46 -61.97 49.51 -64.01
C LEU A 46 -63.04 50.56 -64.30
N GLN A 47 -63.80 50.96 -63.28
CA GLN A 47 -64.77 52.06 -63.38
C GLN A 47 -64.11 53.40 -62.99
N GLU A 48 -64.51 54.49 -63.67
CA GLU A 48 -64.02 55.87 -63.42
C GLU A 48 -62.50 56.05 -63.57
N ALA A 49 -61.90 55.38 -64.55
CA ALA A 49 -60.45 55.29 -64.67
C ALA A 49 -59.77 56.59 -65.16
N THR A 50 -58.72 57.05 -64.47
CA THR A 50 -57.81 58.09 -64.96
C THR A 50 -56.50 57.48 -65.44
N LEU A 51 -56.04 57.88 -66.64
CA LEU A 51 -54.81 57.37 -67.25
C LEU A 51 -53.73 58.44 -67.26
N GLU A 52 -52.62 58.14 -66.60
CA GLU A 52 -51.37 58.89 -66.67
C GLU A 52 -50.33 58.03 -67.38
N ALA A 53 -49.72 58.59 -68.42
CA ALA A 53 -48.74 57.88 -69.23
C ALA A 53 -47.42 58.65 -69.23
N ASP A 54 -46.34 57.93 -68.99
CA ASP A 54 -44.96 58.38 -69.14
C ASP A 54 -44.23 57.48 -70.15
N VAL A 55 -43.04 57.86 -70.59
CA VAL A 55 -42.24 57.21 -71.65
C VAL A 55 -42.02 55.71 -71.41
N GLN A 56 -42.13 55.22 -70.18
CA GLN A 56 -41.84 53.83 -69.80
C GLN A 56 -42.96 53.09 -69.06
N ALA A 57 -44.08 53.74 -68.73
CA ALA A 57 -45.17 53.12 -67.96
C ALA A 57 -46.53 53.78 -68.23
N VAL A 58 -47.58 53.00 -68.06
CA VAL A 58 -48.98 53.46 -68.08
C VAL A 58 -49.60 53.18 -66.72
N THR A 59 -50.01 54.22 -66.01
CA THR A 59 -50.74 54.12 -64.75
C THR A 59 -52.23 54.33 -65.02
N ILE A 60 -53.06 53.42 -64.51
CA ILE A 60 -54.51 53.45 -64.63
C ILE A 60 -55.09 53.40 -63.20
N THR A 61 -55.75 54.45 -62.76
CA THR A 61 -56.39 54.48 -61.43
C THR A 61 -57.89 54.34 -61.57
N GLY A 62 -58.52 53.32 -60.97
CA GLY A 62 -59.97 53.08 -61.07
C GLY A 62 -60.51 52.06 -60.05
N TYR A 63 -61.81 51.77 -60.06
CA TYR A 63 -62.42 50.74 -59.21
C TYR A 63 -61.97 49.32 -59.64
N ALA A 64 -61.63 48.39 -58.74
CA ALA A 64 -61.30 47.02 -59.17
C ALA A 64 -62.19 45.97 -58.48
N ALA A 65 -63.15 45.41 -59.24
CA ALA A 65 -64.14 44.46 -58.73
C ALA A 65 -63.52 43.18 -58.14
N LEU A 66 -62.44 42.65 -58.74
CA LEU A 66 -61.70 41.47 -58.25
C LEU A 66 -61.24 41.62 -56.79
N PHE A 67 -60.96 42.86 -56.35
CA PHE A 67 -60.42 43.15 -55.02
C PHE A 67 -61.43 43.86 -54.09
N GLN A 68 -62.67 44.09 -54.55
CA GLN A 68 -63.69 44.84 -53.81
C GLN A 68 -63.22 46.23 -53.31
N LEU A 69 -62.30 46.88 -54.03
CA LEU A 69 -61.71 48.16 -53.61
C LEU A 69 -62.29 49.33 -54.39
N GLU A 70 -62.67 50.39 -53.67
CA GLU A 70 -63.26 51.60 -54.25
C GLU A 70 -62.31 52.32 -55.23
N ARG A 71 -60.99 52.32 -54.98
CA ARG A 71 -59.97 52.87 -55.88
C ARG A 71 -58.61 52.12 -55.81
N VAL A 72 -58.19 51.55 -56.92
CA VAL A 72 -56.90 50.86 -57.13
C VAL A 72 -56.11 51.57 -58.22
N GLU A 73 -54.83 51.83 -57.97
CA GLU A 73 -53.84 52.23 -58.96
C GLU A 73 -53.22 50.96 -59.59
N VAL A 74 -53.39 50.80 -60.88
CA VAL A 74 -52.79 49.73 -61.68
C VAL A 74 -51.71 50.34 -62.57
N LYS A 75 -50.45 50.05 -62.27
CA LYS A 75 -49.32 50.46 -63.09
C LYS A 75 -48.88 49.32 -64.01
N VAL A 76 -48.95 49.55 -65.31
CA VAL A 76 -48.48 48.66 -66.37
C VAL A 76 -47.15 49.18 -66.89
N SER A 77 -46.10 48.37 -66.82
CA SER A 77 -44.78 48.74 -67.34
C SER A 77 -44.12 47.59 -68.07
N TYR A 78 -43.29 47.91 -69.07
CA TYR A 78 -42.38 46.96 -69.68
C TYR A 78 -41.00 47.18 -69.09
N THR A 79 -40.50 46.22 -68.34
CA THR A 79 -39.19 46.31 -67.70
C THR A 79 -38.31 45.14 -68.13
N PRO A 80 -37.05 45.40 -68.52
CA PRO A 80 -36.09 44.33 -68.71
C PRO A 80 -35.77 43.70 -67.36
N VAL A 81 -36.14 42.45 -67.17
CA VAL A 81 -35.79 41.64 -65.99
C VAL A 81 -34.83 40.55 -66.49
N ASN A 82 -33.61 40.53 -65.96
CA ASN A 82 -32.55 39.59 -66.36
C ASN A 82 -32.27 39.55 -67.88
N GLY A 83 -32.33 40.70 -68.55
CA GLY A 83 -32.07 40.82 -69.99
C GLY A 83 -33.25 40.46 -70.90
N GLN A 84 -34.42 40.13 -70.35
CA GLN A 84 -35.65 39.84 -71.11
C GLN A 84 -36.74 40.87 -70.84
N ASN A 85 -37.53 41.20 -71.86
CA ASN A 85 -38.67 42.11 -71.71
C ASN A 85 -39.82 41.40 -70.98
N ALA A 86 -40.10 41.82 -69.75
CA ALA A 86 -41.23 41.36 -68.96
C ALA A 86 -42.33 42.42 -68.94
N LEU A 87 -43.58 41.96 -69.04
CA LEU A 87 -44.74 42.79 -68.70
C LEU A 87 -44.92 42.75 -67.18
N ARG A 88 -44.84 43.91 -66.53
CA ARG A 88 -45.07 44.09 -65.09
C ARG A 88 -46.38 44.84 -64.86
N LEU A 89 -47.29 44.20 -64.13
CA LEU A 89 -48.56 44.77 -63.67
C LEU A 89 -48.48 44.92 -62.16
N SER A 90 -48.39 46.15 -61.64
CA SER A 90 -48.36 46.45 -60.21
C SER A 90 -49.69 47.07 -59.78
N PHE A 91 -50.29 46.56 -58.71
CA PHE A 91 -51.57 47.02 -58.14
C PHE A 91 -51.30 47.62 -56.75
N ARG A 92 -51.76 48.86 -56.51
CA ARG A 92 -51.63 49.60 -55.24
C ARG A 92 -52.95 50.28 -54.87
N ALA A 93 -53.26 50.42 -53.59
CA ALA A 93 -54.44 51.18 -53.15
C ALA A 93 -54.22 52.69 -53.35
N ALA A 94 -55.21 53.41 -53.88
CA ALA A 94 -55.02 54.79 -54.36
C ALA A 94 -55.27 55.89 -53.30
N HIS A 95 -55.69 55.57 -52.07
CA HIS A 95 -55.88 56.57 -51.00
C HIS A 95 -55.28 56.13 -49.66
N ALA A 96 -54.50 57.04 -49.08
CA ALA A 96 -53.78 57.00 -47.80
C ALA A 96 -52.75 55.85 -47.56
N PRO A 97 -51.54 56.18 -47.05
CA PRO A 97 -50.60 55.16 -46.58
C PRO A 97 -51.23 54.41 -45.40
N GLY A 98 -51.65 53.16 -45.62
CA GLY A 98 -52.21 52.28 -44.59
C GLY A 98 -53.53 51.57 -44.94
N GLU A 99 -54.23 51.94 -46.03
CA GLU A 99 -55.36 51.14 -46.51
C GLU A 99 -54.85 49.96 -47.34
N ALA A 100 -55.20 48.75 -46.94
CA ALA A 100 -54.61 47.54 -47.49
C ALA A 100 -55.58 46.75 -48.37
N ILE A 101 -55.04 46.15 -49.43
CA ILE A 101 -55.79 45.37 -50.41
C ILE A 101 -56.16 44.02 -49.77
N PRO A 102 -57.45 43.63 -49.65
CA PRO A 102 -57.78 42.28 -49.22
C PRO A 102 -57.17 41.29 -50.20
N ALA A 103 -56.45 40.29 -49.69
CA ALA A 103 -55.80 39.33 -50.56
C ALA A 103 -56.83 38.53 -51.37
N ALA A 104 -56.39 38.04 -52.52
CA ALA A 104 -57.22 37.18 -53.32
C ALA A 104 -57.57 35.88 -52.56
N PRO A 105 -58.79 35.33 -52.71
CA PRO A 105 -59.22 34.11 -52.00
C PRO A 105 -58.28 32.91 -52.16
N TRP A 106 -57.57 32.81 -53.29
CA TRP A 106 -56.58 31.76 -53.52
C TRP A 106 -55.35 31.89 -52.60
N LEU A 107 -54.93 33.12 -52.27
CA LEU A 107 -53.82 33.36 -51.35
C LEU A 107 -54.24 33.02 -49.92
N GLU A 108 -55.49 33.36 -49.56
CA GLU A 108 -56.11 32.98 -48.30
C GLU A 108 -56.14 31.47 -48.11
N GLU A 109 -56.63 30.73 -49.10
CA GLU A 109 -56.69 29.26 -49.05
C GLU A 109 -55.29 28.63 -48.98
N THR A 110 -54.32 29.19 -49.71
CA THR A 110 -52.95 28.65 -49.76
C THR A 110 -52.20 28.91 -48.46
N LEU A 111 -52.30 30.13 -47.91
CA LEU A 111 -51.62 30.51 -46.68
C LEU A 111 -52.39 30.05 -45.42
N ALA A 112 -53.68 29.72 -45.50
CA ALA A 112 -54.46 29.14 -44.39
C ALA A 112 -53.89 27.81 -43.87
N LYS A 113 -53.08 27.12 -44.68
CA LYS A 113 -52.35 25.90 -44.30
C LYS A 113 -51.04 26.19 -43.55
N THR A 114 -50.74 27.47 -43.29
CA THR A 114 -49.50 27.94 -42.66
C THR A 114 -49.80 28.76 -41.41
N ASP A 115 -48.78 29.03 -40.59
CA ASP A 115 -48.92 29.91 -39.42
C ASP A 115 -48.99 31.40 -39.78
N LEU A 116 -49.06 31.73 -41.07
CA LEU A 116 -49.34 33.07 -41.56
C LEU A 116 -50.84 33.35 -41.71
N ALA A 117 -51.70 32.36 -41.37
CA ALA A 117 -53.16 32.41 -41.37
C ALA A 117 -53.72 33.68 -40.69
N GLY A 118 -54.56 34.42 -41.41
CA GLY A 118 -55.27 35.60 -40.89
C GLY A 118 -55.88 36.43 -42.03
N PRO A 119 -56.57 37.54 -41.75
CA PRO A 119 -56.96 38.47 -42.79
C PRO A 119 -55.71 39.01 -43.48
N TYR A 120 -55.58 38.78 -44.78
CA TYR A 120 -54.41 39.21 -45.54
C TYR A 120 -54.70 40.53 -46.21
N PHE A 121 -53.82 41.46 -45.91
CA PHE A 121 -53.86 42.83 -46.36
C PHE A 121 -52.57 43.04 -47.13
N CYS A 122 -52.65 43.34 -48.42
CA CYS A 122 -51.51 43.52 -49.29
C CYS A 122 -51.21 45.01 -49.42
N SER A 123 -49.94 45.39 -49.25
CA SER A 123 -49.46 46.73 -49.54
C SER A 123 -49.16 46.92 -51.03
N GLU A 124 -48.80 45.83 -51.70
CA GLU A 124 -48.52 45.78 -53.13
C GLU A 124 -48.77 44.37 -53.67
N LEU A 125 -49.38 44.30 -54.86
CA LEU A 125 -49.57 43.06 -55.61
C LEU A 125 -48.96 43.26 -56.99
N GLU A 126 -48.08 42.36 -57.42
CA GLU A 126 -47.43 42.42 -58.72
C GLU A 126 -47.60 41.12 -59.51
N LEU A 127 -47.91 41.24 -60.79
CA LEU A 127 -47.88 40.14 -61.76
C LEU A 127 -46.75 40.43 -62.76
N LEU A 128 -45.78 39.52 -62.82
CA LEU A 128 -44.71 39.53 -63.81
C LEU A 128 -44.99 38.44 -64.83
N ALA A 129 -45.06 38.81 -66.11
CA ALA A 129 -45.29 37.88 -67.21
C ALA A 129 -44.14 37.94 -68.24
N PHE A 130 -43.52 36.78 -68.48
CA PHE A 130 -42.41 36.61 -69.42
C PHE A 130 -42.93 35.93 -70.69
N LYS A 131 -43.12 36.74 -71.74
CA LYS A 131 -43.72 36.31 -73.00
C LYS A 131 -42.95 35.17 -73.67
N GLU A 132 -41.63 35.26 -73.73
CA GLU A 132 -40.78 34.28 -74.44
C GLU A 132 -40.69 32.93 -73.73
N GLN A 133 -40.84 32.91 -72.41
CA GLN A 133 -40.67 31.70 -71.60
C GLN A 133 -42.00 31.04 -71.21
N ARG A 134 -43.15 31.65 -71.54
CA ARG A 134 -44.49 31.24 -71.06
C ARG A 134 -44.52 31.05 -69.53
N LEU A 135 -43.82 31.93 -68.82
CA LEU A 135 -43.75 31.97 -67.37
C LEU A 135 -44.49 33.21 -66.85
N TYR A 136 -45.16 33.06 -65.72
CA TYR A 136 -45.64 34.21 -64.96
C TYR A 136 -45.43 33.98 -63.47
N SER A 137 -45.25 35.06 -62.71
CA SER A 137 -45.15 34.98 -61.26
C SER A 137 -46.00 36.06 -60.61
N TRP A 138 -46.80 35.66 -59.63
CA TRP A 138 -47.45 36.59 -58.71
C TRP A 138 -46.52 36.89 -57.55
N GLN A 139 -46.38 38.16 -57.20
CA GLN A 139 -45.64 38.64 -56.04
C GLN A 139 -46.57 39.47 -55.19
N VAL A 140 -46.74 39.09 -53.92
CA VAL A 140 -47.64 39.74 -52.98
C VAL A 140 -46.85 40.23 -51.78
N ARG A 141 -46.83 41.53 -51.54
CA ARG A 141 -46.24 42.10 -50.32
C ARG A 141 -47.33 42.31 -49.28
N LEU A 142 -47.21 41.66 -48.13
CA LEU A 142 -48.16 41.82 -47.04
C LEU A 142 -47.91 43.15 -46.29
N ALA A 143 -48.98 43.79 -45.84
CA ALA A 143 -48.94 45.07 -45.13
C ALA A 143 -48.74 44.92 -43.62
N SER A 144 -49.13 43.77 -43.05
CA SER A 144 -49.07 43.49 -41.62
C SER A 144 -47.91 42.57 -41.27
N SER A 145 -47.28 42.80 -40.12
CA SER A 145 -46.37 41.83 -39.53
C SER A 145 -47.09 40.54 -39.11
N ARG A 146 -46.31 39.47 -38.96
CA ARG A 146 -46.77 38.15 -38.49
C ARG A 146 -45.82 37.62 -37.45
N SER A 147 -46.29 36.82 -36.51
CA SER A 147 -45.44 36.20 -35.49
C SER A 147 -45.33 34.70 -35.74
N LEU A 148 -44.11 34.16 -35.70
CA LEU A 148 -43.87 32.72 -35.58
C LEU A 148 -43.63 32.37 -34.12
N SER A 149 -44.22 31.27 -33.64
CA SER A 149 -43.97 30.71 -32.30
C SER A 149 -42.59 30.08 -32.20
N ALA A 150 -41.56 30.91 -32.36
CA ALA A 150 -40.14 30.59 -32.30
C ALA A 150 -39.49 31.55 -31.29
N GLY A 151 -38.97 31.02 -30.19
CA GLY A 151 -38.38 31.81 -29.10
C GLY A 151 -39.38 32.42 -28.11
N ALA A 152 -38.86 32.93 -27.00
CA ALA A 152 -39.61 33.42 -25.84
C ALA A 152 -40.60 34.54 -26.20
N ASP A 153 -40.18 35.48 -27.04
CA ASP A 153 -40.99 36.65 -27.44
C ASP A 153 -41.73 36.47 -28.78
N SER A 154 -41.66 35.26 -29.39
CA SER A 154 -42.08 34.98 -30.76
C SER A 154 -41.37 35.82 -31.82
N LEU A 155 -40.89 35.16 -32.86
CA LEU A 155 -40.15 35.81 -33.93
C LEU A 155 -41.09 36.63 -34.84
N GLN A 156 -40.86 37.94 -34.93
CA GLN A 156 -41.70 38.85 -35.71
C GLN A 156 -41.22 38.90 -37.15
N LEU A 157 -42.12 38.63 -38.10
CA LEU A 157 -41.90 38.71 -39.53
C LEU A 157 -42.43 40.03 -40.07
N THR A 158 -41.60 40.72 -40.84
CA THR A 158 -41.90 41.96 -41.56
C THR A 158 -41.44 41.82 -43.01
N ASP A 159 -41.79 42.79 -43.87
CA ASP A 159 -41.44 42.77 -45.31
C ASP A 159 -41.79 41.45 -46.02
N ILE A 160 -42.91 40.83 -45.61
CA ILE A 160 -43.30 39.51 -46.09
C ILE A 160 -43.70 39.61 -47.57
N LEU A 161 -42.95 38.94 -48.42
CA LEU A 161 -43.15 38.84 -49.86
C LEU A 161 -43.45 37.39 -50.23
N VAL A 162 -44.64 37.14 -50.77
CA VAL A 162 -45.08 35.83 -51.25
C VAL A 162 -44.95 35.81 -52.77
N THR A 163 -44.16 34.89 -53.31
CA THR A 163 -43.97 34.68 -54.75
C THR A 163 -44.56 33.33 -55.17
N LEU A 164 -45.51 33.35 -56.09
CA LEU A 164 -46.06 32.16 -56.73
C LEU A 164 -45.62 32.11 -58.20
N PRO A 165 -44.56 31.34 -58.53
CA PRO A 165 -44.11 31.15 -59.90
C PRO A 165 -44.97 30.11 -60.61
N TYR A 166 -45.37 30.36 -61.86
CA TYR A 166 -46.12 29.42 -62.68
C TYR A 166 -45.42 29.17 -64.01
N ALA A 167 -45.27 27.89 -64.38
CA ALA A 167 -44.68 27.44 -65.62
C ALA A 167 -45.58 26.41 -66.31
N GLN A 168 -46.14 26.73 -67.49
CA GLN A 168 -47.08 25.85 -68.19
C GLN A 168 -46.49 24.49 -68.64
N ASN A 169 -45.15 24.35 -68.69
CA ASN A 169 -44.47 23.17 -69.24
C ASN A 169 -43.72 22.32 -68.19
N ALA A 170 -43.75 22.67 -66.91
CA ALA A 170 -43.12 21.87 -65.87
C ALA A 170 -44.17 20.94 -65.24
N GLY A 171 -44.03 19.62 -65.40
CA GLY A 171 -44.87 18.62 -64.73
C GLY A 171 -44.71 18.58 -63.20
N ALA A 172 -44.22 19.65 -62.58
CA ALA A 172 -44.07 19.81 -61.14
C ALA A 172 -45.02 20.92 -60.66
N PRO A 173 -45.71 20.74 -59.52
CA PRO A 173 -46.53 21.79 -58.93
C PRO A 173 -45.67 23.02 -58.63
N ALA A 174 -46.19 24.20 -59.00
CA ALA A 174 -45.61 25.49 -58.64
C ALA A 174 -45.40 25.57 -57.11
N GLN A 175 -44.14 25.66 -56.67
CA GLN A 175 -43.82 25.84 -55.25
C GLN A 175 -43.95 27.31 -54.88
N LEU A 176 -44.70 27.60 -53.82
CA LEU A 176 -44.87 28.96 -53.32
C LEU A 176 -43.63 29.34 -52.51
N LEU A 177 -43.04 30.49 -52.80
CA LEU A 177 -41.87 31.02 -52.10
C LEU A 177 -42.32 32.17 -51.19
N ILE A 178 -41.88 32.18 -49.94
CA ILE A 178 -42.10 33.30 -49.02
C ILE A 178 -40.74 33.82 -48.61
N SER A 179 -40.49 35.11 -48.77
CA SER A 179 -39.33 35.78 -48.19
C SER A 179 -39.81 36.82 -47.18
N ALA A 180 -39.18 36.90 -46.01
CA ALA A 180 -39.53 37.86 -44.96
C ALA A 180 -38.27 38.29 -44.19
N THR A 181 -38.35 39.45 -43.53
CA THR A 181 -37.36 39.89 -42.54
C THR A 181 -37.86 39.48 -41.16
N ALA A 182 -37.14 38.56 -40.52
CA ALA A 182 -37.37 38.11 -39.16
C ALA A 182 -36.69 39.02 -38.14
N HIS A 183 -37.37 39.29 -37.03
CA HIS A 183 -36.87 40.05 -35.90
C HIS A 183 -36.90 39.19 -34.64
N ALA A 184 -35.72 39.04 -34.02
CA ALA A 184 -35.54 38.52 -32.68
C ALA A 184 -34.93 39.65 -31.84
N GLY A 185 -35.74 40.31 -31.00
CA GLY A 185 -35.30 41.49 -30.26
C GLY A 185 -34.89 42.62 -31.22
N GLU A 186 -33.65 43.10 -31.09
CA GLU A 186 -33.06 44.11 -32.00
C GLU A 186 -32.41 43.49 -33.26
N LEU A 187 -32.34 42.16 -33.36
CA LEU A 187 -31.69 41.46 -34.47
C LEU A 187 -32.66 41.24 -35.63
N ALA A 188 -32.29 41.69 -36.82
CA ALA A 188 -33.06 41.49 -38.05
C ALA A 188 -32.29 40.61 -39.06
N PHE A 189 -32.93 39.59 -39.62
CA PHE A 189 -32.31 38.70 -40.60
C PHE A 189 -33.30 38.15 -41.64
N PRO A 190 -32.84 37.83 -42.87
CA PRO A 190 -33.72 37.32 -43.92
C PRO A 190 -34.08 35.85 -43.68
N LEU A 191 -35.36 35.52 -43.85
CA LEU A 191 -35.90 34.17 -43.88
C LEU A 191 -36.63 33.92 -45.19
N ASN A 192 -36.47 32.70 -45.71
CA ASN A 192 -37.14 32.21 -46.90
C ASN A 192 -37.80 30.87 -46.59
N ALA A 193 -39.07 30.70 -46.95
CA ALA A 193 -39.76 29.42 -46.89
C ALA A 193 -40.18 28.99 -48.29
N VAL A 194 -40.15 27.68 -48.52
CA VAL A 194 -40.72 27.04 -49.72
C VAL A 194 -41.91 26.22 -49.28
N LEU A 195 -43.08 26.54 -49.82
CA LEU A 195 -44.35 25.89 -49.53
C LEU A 195 -44.70 24.93 -50.66
N GLY A 196 -44.72 23.64 -50.29
CA GLY A 196 -45.27 22.53 -51.07
C GLY A 196 -46.45 21.89 -50.34
N ASP A 197 -46.59 20.56 -50.40
CA ASP A 197 -47.67 19.80 -49.73
C ASP A 197 -47.45 19.62 -48.20
N GLN A 198 -46.32 20.06 -47.66
CA GLN A 198 -45.92 19.90 -46.26
C GLN A 198 -45.83 21.25 -45.53
N THR A 199 -45.66 21.21 -44.20
CA THR A 199 -45.43 22.40 -43.37
C THR A 199 -44.22 23.20 -43.85
N PRO A 200 -44.28 24.55 -43.85
CA PRO A 200 -43.18 25.37 -44.32
C PRO A 200 -41.93 25.18 -43.46
N GLU A 201 -40.83 24.76 -44.08
CA GLU A 201 -39.50 24.87 -43.52
C GLU A 201 -38.92 26.24 -43.90
N TRP A 202 -38.64 27.07 -42.91
CA TRP A 202 -37.99 28.36 -43.14
C TRP A 202 -36.48 28.17 -43.12
N SER A 203 -35.78 28.87 -43.99
CA SER A 203 -34.32 28.87 -44.09
C SER A 203 -33.79 30.28 -44.30
N GLY A 204 -32.65 30.60 -43.69
CA GLY A 204 -32.06 31.93 -43.78
C GLY A 204 -30.56 31.90 -43.57
N ALA A 205 -29.91 33.01 -43.89
CA ALA A 205 -28.51 33.23 -43.55
C ALA A 205 -28.44 34.28 -42.45
N LEU A 206 -27.77 33.95 -41.35
CA LEU A 206 -27.39 34.92 -40.32
C LEU A 206 -26.03 35.50 -40.67
N ALA A 207 -25.96 36.83 -40.68
CA ALA A 207 -24.70 37.56 -40.75
C ALA A 207 -23.89 37.39 -39.46
N ALA A 208 -22.71 38.03 -39.41
CA ALA A 208 -21.84 37.92 -38.25
C ALA A 208 -22.46 38.56 -37.00
N LEU A 209 -22.71 37.77 -35.95
CA LEU A 209 -23.29 38.25 -34.69
C LEU A 209 -22.85 37.41 -33.48
N PRO A 210 -22.84 37.99 -32.27
CA PRO A 210 -22.45 37.27 -31.05
C PRO A 210 -23.54 36.29 -30.59
N LEU A 211 -23.15 35.06 -30.28
CA LEU A 211 -24.06 33.98 -29.90
C LEU A 211 -24.85 34.33 -28.65
N GLN A 212 -24.22 34.94 -27.64
CA GLN A 212 -24.91 35.28 -26.41
C GLN A 212 -26.12 36.19 -26.67
N SER A 213 -25.92 37.28 -27.43
CA SER A 213 -27.00 38.21 -27.76
C SER A 213 -28.15 37.55 -28.52
N PHE A 214 -27.83 36.58 -29.40
CA PHE A 214 -28.83 35.82 -30.13
C PHE A 214 -29.64 34.89 -29.22
N ILE A 215 -28.96 34.16 -28.34
CA ILE A 215 -29.62 33.26 -27.38
C ILE A 215 -30.46 34.03 -26.38
N ASP A 216 -29.95 35.14 -25.83
CA ASP A 216 -30.70 35.97 -24.89
C ASP A 216 -31.97 36.53 -25.54
N SER A 217 -31.91 36.89 -26.83
CA SER A 217 -33.09 37.32 -27.57
C SER A 217 -34.08 36.19 -27.89
N MET A 218 -33.60 34.96 -28.12
CA MET A 218 -34.45 33.84 -28.52
C MET A 218 -35.02 33.07 -27.33
N CYS A 219 -34.29 32.95 -26.22
CA CYS A 219 -34.67 32.13 -25.07
C CYS A 219 -34.93 32.95 -23.80
N GLY A 220 -34.58 34.24 -23.80
CA GLY A 220 -34.65 35.13 -22.64
C GLY A 220 -33.31 35.28 -21.90
N PRO A 221 -33.16 36.34 -21.10
CA PRO A 221 -31.94 36.61 -20.36
C PRO A 221 -31.66 35.48 -19.35
N ALA A 222 -30.37 35.13 -19.20
CA ALA A 222 -29.87 34.02 -18.36
C ALA A 222 -30.05 32.60 -18.94
N CYS A 223 -30.53 32.46 -20.18
CA CYS A 223 -30.44 31.17 -20.87
C CYS A 223 -29.00 30.84 -21.22
N TYR A 224 -28.21 31.81 -21.71
CA TYR A 224 -26.78 31.62 -21.95
C TYR A 224 -26.05 31.38 -20.62
N PRO A 225 -25.28 30.29 -20.46
CA PRO A 225 -24.61 30.01 -19.19
C PRO A 225 -23.70 31.16 -18.80
N ILE A 226 -23.82 31.60 -17.54
CA ILE A 226 -22.91 32.59 -16.96
C ILE A 226 -21.48 32.07 -17.14
N GLY A 227 -20.55 32.92 -17.61
CA GLY A 227 -19.16 32.54 -17.86
C GLY A 227 -18.89 31.78 -19.15
N ALA A 228 -19.91 31.45 -19.95
CA ALA A 228 -19.67 30.92 -21.28
C ALA A 228 -19.03 31.99 -22.19
N PRO A 229 -18.05 31.62 -23.04
CA PRO A 229 -17.41 32.54 -23.96
C PRO A 229 -18.41 33.02 -25.00
N ASP A 230 -18.39 34.31 -25.37
CA ASP A 230 -19.27 34.78 -26.45
C ASP A 230 -18.68 34.38 -27.81
N ILE A 231 -19.40 33.53 -28.54
CA ILE A 231 -18.94 32.96 -29.81
C ILE A 231 -19.53 33.77 -30.95
N HIS A 232 -18.67 34.37 -31.76
CA HIS A 232 -19.12 35.09 -32.95
C HIS A 232 -19.48 34.09 -34.05
N LEU A 233 -20.77 33.96 -34.32
CA LEU A 233 -21.27 33.20 -35.47
C LEU A 233 -21.04 34.04 -36.72
N SER A 234 -20.67 33.41 -37.84
CA SER A 234 -20.55 34.07 -39.15
C SER A 234 -21.09 33.16 -40.23
N ASP A 235 -21.74 33.74 -41.24
CA ASP A 235 -22.30 33.05 -42.41
C ASP A 235 -23.08 31.77 -42.06
N SER A 236 -23.91 31.83 -41.01
CA SER A 236 -24.62 30.66 -40.49
C SER A 236 -25.88 30.39 -41.27
N LEU A 237 -26.14 29.13 -41.57
CA LEU A 237 -27.42 28.72 -42.13
C LEU A 237 -28.40 28.41 -41.00
N LEU A 238 -29.53 29.10 -41.01
CA LEU A 238 -30.63 28.98 -40.06
C LEU A 238 -31.76 28.20 -40.70
N PHE A 239 -32.37 27.29 -39.94
CA PHE A 239 -33.58 26.55 -40.31
C PHE A 239 -34.62 26.65 -39.20
N LEU A 240 -35.87 26.95 -39.53
CA LEU A 240 -37.00 26.83 -38.61
C LEU A 240 -37.91 25.70 -39.07
N ARG A 241 -38.17 24.75 -38.17
CA ARG A 241 -39.05 23.61 -38.41
C ARG A 241 -40.13 23.55 -37.35
N LYS A 242 -41.38 23.53 -37.80
CA LYS A 242 -42.53 23.35 -36.93
C LYS A 242 -42.53 21.95 -36.31
N GLN A 243 -42.66 21.89 -34.99
CA GLN A 243 -42.72 20.67 -34.18
C GLN A 243 -44.18 20.24 -33.96
N GLU A 244 -44.39 19.03 -33.45
CA GLU A 244 -45.72 18.47 -33.16
C GLU A 244 -46.51 19.28 -32.11
N ASP A 245 -45.80 19.97 -31.22
CA ASP A 245 -46.38 20.84 -30.18
C ASP A 245 -46.87 22.20 -30.72
N GLY A 246 -46.69 22.46 -32.02
CA GLY A 246 -47.08 23.70 -32.69
C GLY A 246 -46.03 24.80 -32.67
N ASN A 247 -44.94 24.64 -31.92
CA ASN A 247 -43.84 25.61 -31.87
C ASN A 247 -42.80 25.34 -32.96
N TYR A 248 -41.98 26.34 -33.28
CA TYR A 248 -40.87 26.18 -34.21
C TYR A 248 -39.58 25.87 -33.45
N SER A 249 -38.89 24.79 -33.83
CA SER A 249 -37.49 24.60 -33.46
C SER A 249 -36.60 25.32 -34.46
N LEU A 250 -35.61 26.04 -33.95
CA LEU A 250 -34.59 26.72 -34.72
C LEU A 250 -33.31 25.90 -34.68
N THR A 251 -32.73 25.63 -35.84
CA THR A 251 -31.43 24.99 -35.99
C THR A 251 -30.49 25.92 -36.75
N LEU A 252 -29.36 26.28 -36.15
CA LEU A 252 -28.24 26.93 -36.83
C LEU A 252 -27.17 25.90 -37.10
N HIS A 253 -26.56 25.98 -38.28
CA HIS A 253 -25.32 25.27 -38.52
C HIS A 253 -24.41 26.06 -39.44
N HIS A 254 -23.12 25.82 -39.28
CA HIS A 254 -22.09 26.35 -40.16
C HIS A 254 -20.89 25.40 -40.12
N SER A 255 -20.13 25.36 -41.20
CA SER A 255 -18.86 24.65 -41.27
C SER A 255 -17.86 25.56 -41.96
N SER A 256 -16.77 25.88 -41.25
CA SER A 256 -15.63 26.58 -41.84
C SER A 256 -14.34 25.88 -41.46
N GLU A 257 -13.33 26.01 -42.33
CA GLU A 257 -11.99 25.47 -42.07
C GLU A 257 -11.32 26.14 -40.85
N MET A 258 -11.70 27.37 -40.50
CA MET A 258 -11.08 28.12 -39.39
C MET A 258 -11.77 27.94 -38.03
N ASN A 259 -13.10 27.87 -38.01
CA ASN A 259 -13.88 27.84 -36.77
C ASN A 259 -14.48 26.45 -36.46
N GLY A 260 -14.21 25.46 -37.32
CA GLY A 260 -14.76 24.12 -37.19
C GLY A 260 -16.22 24.03 -37.65
N THR A 261 -16.90 22.97 -37.21
CA THR A 261 -18.32 22.74 -37.51
C THR A 261 -19.13 22.93 -36.23
N TYR A 262 -20.19 23.72 -36.28
CA TYR A 262 -21.10 23.84 -35.14
C TYR A 262 -22.55 23.63 -35.54
N GLU A 263 -23.33 23.20 -34.55
CA GLU A 263 -24.77 23.03 -34.63
C GLU A 263 -25.39 23.60 -33.37
N ILE A 264 -26.39 24.45 -33.52
CA ILE A 264 -27.13 25.07 -32.41
C ILE A 264 -28.59 24.78 -32.61
N ILE A 265 -29.26 24.27 -31.59
CA ILE A 265 -30.69 23.99 -31.59
C ILE A 265 -31.33 24.81 -30.49
N ILE A 266 -32.38 25.56 -30.85
CA ILE A 266 -33.26 26.26 -29.93
C ILE A 266 -34.65 25.65 -30.07
N ALA A 267 -35.22 25.17 -28.98
CA ALA A 267 -36.52 24.52 -28.97
C ALA A 267 -37.19 24.66 -27.60
N PRO A 268 -38.53 24.59 -27.55
CA PRO A 268 -39.23 24.54 -26.29
C PRO A 268 -39.07 23.17 -25.64
N ARG A 269 -38.73 23.15 -24.35
CA ARG A 269 -38.65 21.95 -23.51
C ARG A 269 -39.25 22.29 -22.14
N LEU A 270 -40.08 21.38 -21.62
CA LEU A 270 -40.73 21.53 -20.31
C LEU A 270 -41.47 22.89 -20.12
N GLY A 271 -42.00 23.46 -21.20
CA GLY A 271 -42.73 24.74 -21.17
C GLY A 271 -41.87 26.01 -21.27
N ASN A 272 -40.54 25.89 -21.34
CA ASN A 272 -39.62 27.02 -21.51
C ASN A 272 -38.76 26.86 -22.77
N TRP A 273 -38.18 27.95 -23.26
CA TRP A 273 -37.25 27.92 -24.40
C TRP A 273 -35.84 27.61 -23.93
N HIS A 274 -35.22 26.61 -24.56
CA HIS A 274 -33.86 26.19 -24.24
C HIS A 274 -33.01 26.16 -25.49
N PHE A 275 -31.70 26.31 -25.30
CA PHE A 275 -30.74 26.15 -26.37
C PHE A 275 -29.71 25.07 -26.02
N THR A 276 -29.20 24.43 -27.05
CA THR A 276 -28.05 23.54 -26.96
C THR A 276 -27.21 23.76 -28.19
N SER A 277 -25.93 24.06 -28.00
CA SER A 277 -24.94 24.15 -29.06
C SER A 277 -23.85 23.11 -28.87
N GLY A 278 -23.34 22.62 -30.00
CA GLY A 278 -22.13 21.82 -30.06
C GLY A 278 -21.18 22.38 -31.09
N PHE A 279 -19.89 22.29 -30.79
CA PHE A 279 -18.79 22.77 -31.61
C PHE A 279 -17.77 21.65 -31.75
N LEU A 280 -17.55 21.19 -32.98
CA LEU A 280 -16.41 20.34 -33.30
C LEU A 280 -15.20 21.24 -33.54
N LEU A 281 -14.24 21.20 -32.61
CA LEU A 281 -13.09 22.09 -32.60
C LEU A 281 -12.02 21.57 -33.57
N PRO A 282 -11.33 22.46 -34.32
CA PRO A 282 -10.29 22.04 -35.25
C PRO A 282 -9.06 21.47 -34.51
N PRO A 283 -8.21 20.64 -35.16
CA PRO A 283 -7.09 19.95 -34.49
C PRO A 283 -6.04 20.84 -33.80
N ASN A 284 -5.94 22.11 -34.20
CA ASN A 284 -4.99 23.09 -33.63
C ASN A 284 -5.68 24.09 -32.67
N TRP A 285 -6.88 23.75 -32.20
CA TRP A 285 -7.62 24.57 -31.27
C TRP A 285 -7.09 24.36 -29.85
N ASP A 286 -6.96 25.45 -29.08
CA ASP A 286 -6.48 25.40 -27.69
C ASP A 286 -7.43 26.16 -26.75
N LEU A 287 -7.35 25.84 -25.45
CA LEU A 287 -8.16 26.44 -24.39
C LEU A 287 -7.84 27.92 -24.14
N THR A 288 -6.68 28.41 -24.59
CA THR A 288 -6.29 29.83 -24.43
C THR A 288 -7.16 30.75 -25.29
N ARG A 289 -7.79 30.20 -26.33
CA ARG A 289 -8.83 30.89 -27.10
C ARG A 289 -10.10 31.20 -26.31
N PHE A 290 -10.34 30.55 -25.16
CA PHE A 290 -11.43 30.93 -24.24
C PHE A 290 -11.01 31.96 -23.21
N SER A 291 -9.88 31.73 -22.56
CA SER A 291 -9.30 32.69 -21.62
C SER A 291 -7.79 32.51 -21.58
N CYS A 292 -7.06 33.63 -21.50
CA CYS A 292 -5.62 33.60 -21.31
C CYS A 292 -5.21 32.90 -20.00
N ASP A 293 -6.09 32.89 -19.00
CA ASP A 293 -5.87 32.22 -17.71
C ASP A 293 -5.84 30.68 -17.84
N LEU A 294 -6.38 30.15 -18.94
CA LEU A 294 -6.30 28.72 -19.29
C LEU A 294 -5.01 28.36 -20.06
N GLY A 295 -4.08 29.32 -20.16
CA GLY A 295 -2.72 29.14 -20.67
C GLY A 295 -2.03 27.83 -20.22
N PRO A 296 -2.08 27.44 -18.93
CA PRO A 296 -1.44 26.22 -18.46
C PRO A 296 -1.93 24.93 -19.15
N PHE A 297 -3.19 24.88 -19.59
CA PHE A 297 -3.78 23.70 -20.25
C PHE A 297 -3.38 23.55 -21.72
N SER A 298 -2.80 24.58 -22.34
CA SER A 298 -2.27 24.50 -23.71
C SER A 298 -1.16 23.47 -23.87
N GLN A 299 -0.54 23.05 -22.77
CA GLN A 299 0.50 22.02 -22.75
C GLN A 299 -0.06 20.59 -22.91
N LEU A 300 -1.37 20.39 -22.71
CA LEU A 300 -2.00 19.09 -22.92
C LEU A 300 -2.27 18.87 -24.41
N PRO A 301 -1.76 17.78 -25.02
CA PRO A 301 -2.01 17.46 -26.42
C PRO A 301 -3.43 16.91 -26.59
N LEU A 302 -4.40 17.81 -26.70
CA LEU A 302 -5.82 17.50 -26.89
C LEU A 302 -6.11 17.07 -28.34
N VAL A 303 -6.98 16.07 -28.52
CA VAL A 303 -7.42 15.59 -29.83
C VAL A 303 -8.92 15.30 -29.86
N GLY A 304 -9.55 15.55 -31.01
CA GLY A 304 -10.98 15.25 -31.21
C GLY A 304 -11.88 16.00 -30.22
N SER A 305 -11.57 17.27 -29.96
CA SER A 305 -12.27 18.07 -28.95
C SER A 305 -13.63 18.55 -29.46
N THR A 306 -14.68 18.28 -28.69
CA THR A 306 -16.03 18.80 -28.91
C THR A 306 -16.44 19.64 -27.71
N MET A 307 -16.89 20.87 -27.92
CA MET A 307 -17.48 21.70 -26.88
C MET A 307 -19.00 21.70 -26.99
N TYR A 308 -19.67 21.73 -25.84
CA TYR A 308 -21.10 21.88 -25.67
C TYR A 308 -21.41 23.08 -24.80
N ILE A 309 -22.43 23.84 -25.18
CA ILE A 309 -23.02 24.88 -24.33
C ILE A 309 -24.52 24.65 -24.32
N ALA A 310 -25.10 24.36 -23.16
CA ALA A 310 -26.53 24.09 -23.05
C ALA A 310 -27.16 24.81 -21.86
N SER A 311 -28.45 25.14 -22.00
CA SER A 311 -29.24 25.73 -20.92
C SER A 311 -30.01 24.71 -20.08
N LEU A 312 -29.91 23.40 -20.40
CA LEU A 312 -30.56 22.31 -19.66
C LEU A 312 -29.73 21.02 -19.67
N ASP A 313 -30.11 20.09 -18.80
CA ASP A 313 -29.67 18.70 -18.80
C ASP A 313 -30.69 17.81 -19.55
N ASP A 314 -30.25 17.14 -20.61
CA ASP A 314 -31.03 16.14 -21.36
C ASP A 314 -30.09 15.07 -21.92
N SER A 315 -30.04 13.92 -21.24
CA SER A 315 -29.18 12.79 -21.62
C SER A 315 -29.58 12.13 -22.95
N SER A 316 -30.81 12.35 -23.43
CA SER A 316 -31.29 11.81 -24.71
C SER A 316 -31.05 12.73 -25.89
N PHE A 317 -30.66 13.98 -25.60
CA PHE A 317 -30.43 14.98 -26.62
C PHE A 317 -29.22 14.64 -27.48
N THR A 318 -29.38 14.77 -28.79
CA THR A 318 -28.30 14.60 -29.75
C THR A 318 -28.29 15.77 -30.71
N LEU A 319 -27.10 16.13 -31.18
CA LEU A 319 -26.90 17.10 -32.26
C LEU A 319 -26.76 16.31 -33.57
N PRO A 320 -27.83 16.14 -34.37
CA PRO A 320 -27.86 15.10 -35.41
C PRO A 320 -26.77 15.25 -36.46
N ARG A 321 -26.36 16.48 -36.79
CA ARG A 321 -25.34 16.74 -37.81
C ARG A 321 -23.93 16.53 -37.27
N LEU A 322 -23.69 16.83 -36.00
CA LEU A 322 -22.42 16.54 -35.33
C LEU A 322 -22.30 15.04 -34.99
N ALA A 323 -23.41 14.41 -34.60
CA ALA A 323 -23.50 12.99 -34.23
C ALA A 323 -23.24 12.03 -35.38
N ALA A 324 -23.55 12.42 -36.60
CA ALA A 324 -23.18 11.64 -37.77
C ALA A 324 -21.66 11.45 -37.93
N ASN A 325 -20.84 12.35 -37.35
CA ASN A 325 -19.41 12.45 -37.64
C ASN A 325 -18.48 12.32 -36.40
N HIS A 326 -19.00 12.34 -35.17
CA HIS A 326 -18.15 12.31 -33.97
C HIS A 326 -18.84 11.59 -32.77
N PRO A 327 -18.24 10.56 -32.15
CA PRO A 327 -18.84 9.82 -31.04
C PRO A 327 -19.18 10.68 -29.81
N ALA A 328 -18.35 11.69 -29.50
CA ALA A 328 -18.61 12.61 -28.39
C ALA A 328 -19.89 13.45 -28.58
N ALA A 329 -20.43 13.49 -29.81
CA ALA A 329 -21.69 14.15 -30.13
C ALA A 329 -22.93 13.50 -29.45
N HIS A 330 -22.77 12.31 -28.87
CA HIS A 330 -23.81 11.50 -28.23
C HIS A 330 -23.85 11.63 -26.70
N ALA A 331 -23.04 12.50 -26.08
CA ALA A 331 -22.90 12.59 -24.62
C ALA A 331 -24.13 13.18 -23.88
N GLY A 332 -25.21 13.52 -24.60
CA GLY A 332 -26.35 14.27 -24.06
C GLY A 332 -26.06 15.75 -23.88
N ALA A 333 -27.10 16.57 -23.74
CA ALA A 333 -26.98 17.96 -23.31
C ALA A 333 -26.76 17.99 -21.79
N LYS A 334 -25.78 18.79 -21.34
CA LYS A 334 -25.57 19.09 -19.92
C LYS A 334 -25.54 20.59 -19.73
N GLN A 335 -26.25 21.08 -18.72
CA GLN A 335 -26.36 22.50 -18.44
C GLN A 335 -24.97 23.10 -18.15
N GLY A 336 -24.69 24.25 -18.77
CA GLY A 336 -23.39 24.92 -18.70
C GLY A 336 -22.52 24.67 -19.92
N THR A 337 -21.21 24.87 -19.74
CA THR A 337 -20.21 24.70 -20.79
C THR A 337 -19.35 23.48 -20.50
N TRP A 338 -19.39 22.50 -21.39
CA TRP A 338 -18.70 21.23 -21.26
C TRP A 338 -17.82 20.98 -22.49
N MET A 339 -16.69 20.32 -22.32
CA MET A 339 -15.80 19.92 -23.41
C MET A 339 -15.48 18.44 -23.26
N TYR A 340 -15.61 17.69 -24.35
CA TYR A 340 -15.26 16.29 -24.44
C TYR A 340 -14.04 16.19 -25.37
N THR A 341 -12.96 15.58 -24.90
CA THR A 341 -11.71 15.56 -25.65
C THR A 341 -10.90 14.32 -25.34
N GLY A 342 -10.04 13.88 -26.26
CA GLY A 342 -8.96 12.96 -25.94
C GLY A 342 -7.74 13.72 -25.47
N VAL A 343 -7.02 13.18 -24.47
CA VAL A 343 -5.68 13.61 -24.08
C VAL A 343 -4.69 12.56 -24.59
N LEU A 344 -3.78 12.95 -25.48
CA LEU A 344 -2.75 12.04 -25.98
C LEU A 344 -1.67 11.80 -24.91
N LEU A 345 -1.35 10.54 -24.64
CA LEU A 345 -0.37 10.17 -23.62
C LEU A 345 1.08 10.15 -24.13
N ASN A 346 1.30 10.50 -25.40
CA ASN A 346 2.59 10.32 -26.09
C ASN A 346 3.52 11.55 -25.98
N GLY A 347 3.04 12.64 -25.39
CA GLY A 347 3.70 13.96 -25.36
C GLY A 347 4.76 14.09 -24.28
N HIS A 348 4.47 14.93 -23.27
CA HIS A 348 5.37 15.25 -22.17
C HIS A 348 5.77 14.00 -21.35
N LEU A 349 6.92 14.03 -20.66
CA LEU A 349 7.42 12.91 -19.83
C LEU A 349 6.34 12.38 -18.88
N MET A 350 5.60 13.30 -18.26
CA MET A 350 4.41 13.07 -17.42
C MET A 350 3.37 12.15 -18.05
N LEU A 351 2.99 12.43 -19.30
CA LEU A 351 1.97 11.70 -20.03
C LEU A 351 2.51 10.34 -20.52
N LYS A 352 3.80 10.27 -20.84
CA LYS A 352 4.46 9.02 -21.18
C LYS A 352 4.48 8.03 -20.00
N SER A 353 4.64 8.52 -18.77
CA SER A 353 4.56 7.67 -17.58
C SER A 353 3.15 7.06 -17.42
N LEU A 354 2.10 7.85 -17.69
CA LEU A 354 0.73 7.33 -17.73
C LEU A 354 0.51 6.35 -18.90
N ASN A 355 1.11 6.59 -20.07
CA ASN A 355 1.08 5.62 -21.17
C ASN A 355 1.72 4.29 -20.76
N ILE A 356 2.88 4.33 -20.09
CA ILE A 356 3.57 3.13 -19.58
C ILE A 356 2.68 2.37 -18.59
N LEU A 357 2.04 3.09 -17.65
CA LEU A 357 1.18 2.49 -16.63
C LEU A 357 -0.11 1.88 -17.23
N LEU A 358 -0.76 2.62 -18.13
CA LEU A 358 -2.10 2.30 -18.64
C LEU A 358 -2.08 1.47 -19.93
N ASN A 359 -0.91 1.39 -20.58
CA ASN A 359 -0.74 0.80 -21.91
C ASN A 359 -1.75 1.35 -22.94
N THR A 360 -2.04 2.66 -22.85
CA THR A 360 -2.94 3.37 -23.78
C THR A 360 -2.29 4.64 -24.29
N GLN A 361 -2.57 4.97 -25.55
CA GLN A 361 -2.03 6.18 -26.18
C GLN A 361 -2.94 7.40 -25.98
N LYS A 362 -4.18 7.21 -25.53
CA LYS A 362 -5.20 8.24 -25.41
C LYS A 362 -6.08 7.97 -24.19
N LEU A 363 -6.41 9.04 -23.45
CA LEU A 363 -7.39 9.02 -22.37
C LEU A 363 -8.53 9.97 -22.71
N ASP A 364 -9.77 9.49 -22.64
CA ASP A 364 -10.93 10.36 -22.85
C ASP A 364 -11.18 11.21 -21.60
N ALA A 365 -11.39 12.50 -21.82
CA ALA A 365 -11.49 13.52 -20.81
C ALA A 365 -12.74 14.36 -21.03
N VAL A 366 -13.36 14.74 -19.91
CA VAL A 366 -14.50 15.65 -19.85
C VAL A 366 -14.08 16.85 -19.02
N ALA A 367 -14.22 18.05 -19.58
CA ALA A 367 -13.97 19.29 -18.88
C ALA A 367 -15.25 20.11 -18.75
N ARG A 368 -15.40 20.78 -17.61
CA ARG A 368 -16.46 21.75 -17.31
C ARG A 368 -15.82 23.11 -17.14
N ILE A 369 -16.28 24.07 -17.93
CA ILE A 369 -15.93 25.48 -17.78
C ILE A 369 -16.95 26.10 -16.80
N LYS A 370 -16.47 26.61 -15.66
CA LYS A 370 -17.32 27.24 -14.64
C LYS A 370 -17.74 28.64 -15.04
N SER A 371 -18.64 29.19 -14.22
CA SER A 371 -19.27 30.47 -14.46
C SER A 371 -18.36 31.70 -14.39
N ASP A 372 -17.13 31.55 -13.89
CA ASP A 372 -16.12 32.59 -13.91
C ASP A 372 -15.26 32.58 -15.18
N SER A 373 -15.47 31.63 -16.11
CA SER A 373 -14.71 31.41 -17.37
C SER A 373 -13.20 31.15 -17.20
N THR A 374 -12.66 31.39 -16.01
CA THR A 374 -11.27 31.18 -15.63
C THR A 374 -11.07 29.83 -14.99
N VAL A 375 -12.11 29.20 -14.43
CA VAL A 375 -12.01 27.88 -13.80
C VAL A 375 -12.48 26.77 -14.72
N VAL A 376 -11.55 25.90 -15.08
CA VAL A 376 -11.81 24.63 -15.77
C VAL A 376 -11.60 23.51 -14.78
N GLU A 377 -12.64 22.72 -14.52
CA GLU A 377 -12.51 21.42 -13.89
C GLU A 377 -12.50 20.38 -15.00
N TRP A 378 -11.52 19.50 -15.02
CA TRP A 378 -11.54 18.37 -15.95
C TRP A 378 -11.40 17.07 -15.18
N THR A 379 -12.00 16.03 -15.72
CA THR A 379 -11.86 14.66 -15.26
C THR A 379 -11.58 13.78 -16.46
N ALA A 380 -10.63 12.87 -16.33
CA ALA A 380 -10.35 11.86 -17.34
C ALA A 380 -10.26 10.52 -16.64
N SER A 381 -11.08 9.58 -17.09
CA SER A 381 -11.18 8.25 -16.49
C SER A 381 -11.28 7.18 -17.55
N LEU A 382 -10.91 5.96 -17.16
CA LEU A 382 -10.95 4.81 -18.04
C LEU A 382 -12.38 4.23 -18.08
N GLN A 383 -13.27 4.82 -18.86
CA GLN A 383 -14.70 4.49 -18.82
C GLN A 383 -15.10 3.16 -19.52
N GLU A 384 -14.18 2.49 -20.21
CA GLU A 384 -14.55 1.36 -21.08
C GLU A 384 -14.33 -0.04 -20.49
N LYS A 385 -13.67 -0.20 -19.34
CA LYS A 385 -13.41 -1.52 -18.72
C LYS A 385 -13.51 -1.46 -17.20
N GLU A 386 -14.13 -2.49 -16.60
CA GLU A 386 -14.24 -2.64 -15.13
C GLU A 386 -12.87 -2.80 -14.45
N SER A 387 -11.85 -3.32 -15.15
CA SER A 387 -10.47 -3.33 -14.67
C SER A 387 -9.44 -3.38 -15.82
N TYR A 388 -8.21 -2.95 -15.52
CA TYR A 388 -7.06 -2.94 -16.43
C TYR A 388 -5.92 -3.76 -15.82
N ALA A 389 -5.49 -4.83 -16.48
CA ALA A 389 -4.34 -5.60 -16.02
C ALA A 389 -3.05 -4.78 -16.19
N ILE A 390 -2.38 -4.50 -15.07
CA ILE A 390 -1.03 -3.91 -15.05
C ILE A 390 0.01 -5.04 -15.10
N ALA A 391 -0.27 -6.15 -14.41
CA ALA A 391 0.49 -7.40 -14.40
C ALA A 391 -0.50 -8.58 -14.18
N ASP A 392 -0.06 -9.83 -14.32
CA ASP A 392 -0.97 -11.00 -14.17
C ASP A 392 -1.60 -11.07 -12.76
N SER A 393 -0.86 -10.57 -11.76
CA SER A 393 -1.31 -10.49 -10.37
C SER A 393 -1.81 -9.11 -9.95
N LEU A 394 -1.83 -8.09 -10.83
CA LEU A 394 -2.27 -6.72 -10.48
C LEU A 394 -3.24 -6.15 -11.51
N GLU A 395 -4.41 -5.75 -11.02
CA GLU A 395 -5.44 -5.06 -11.80
C GLU A 395 -5.70 -3.66 -11.25
N MET A 396 -5.78 -2.67 -12.13
CA MET A 396 -6.24 -1.34 -11.80
C MET A 396 -7.76 -1.31 -11.93
N THR A 397 -8.46 -1.03 -10.83
CA THR A 397 -9.92 -1.03 -10.74
C THR A 397 -10.52 0.37 -10.87
N ALA A 398 -9.75 1.40 -10.50
CA ALA A 398 -10.14 2.79 -10.69
C ALA A 398 -8.93 3.63 -11.08
N PHE A 399 -9.15 4.52 -12.05
CA PHE A 399 -8.20 5.56 -12.43
C PHE A 399 -8.95 6.81 -12.86
N GLU A 400 -8.73 7.89 -12.13
CA GLU A 400 -9.28 9.20 -12.45
C GLU A 400 -8.18 10.24 -12.30
N VAL A 401 -8.02 11.08 -13.33
CA VAL A 401 -7.20 12.28 -13.29
C VAL A 401 -8.12 13.48 -13.28
N SER A 402 -7.96 14.37 -12.30
CA SER A 402 -8.69 15.63 -12.26
C SER A 402 -7.75 16.82 -12.11
N GLY A 403 -8.18 18.02 -12.49
CA GLY A 403 -7.38 19.23 -12.26
C GLY A 403 -8.17 20.51 -12.40
N SER A 404 -7.59 21.63 -11.95
CA SER A 404 -8.22 22.95 -11.95
C SER A 404 -7.34 24.04 -12.57
N SER A 405 -7.92 25.19 -12.92
CA SER A 405 -7.30 26.28 -13.68
C SER A 405 -6.05 26.94 -13.08
N ASN A 406 -5.86 26.85 -11.77
CA ASN A 406 -4.95 27.77 -11.06
C ASN A 406 -3.49 27.30 -11.11
N ARG A 407 -3.30 26.00 -11.36
CA ARG A 407 -2.06 25.26 -11.62
C ARG A 407 -2.45 23.95 -12.30
N VAL A 408 -1.60 23.35 -13.15
CA VAL A 408 -1.79 21.96 -13.62
C VAL A 408 -1.50 20.99 -12.45
N ASP A 409 -2.15 21.19 -11.31
CA ASP A 409 -2.16 20.27 -10.20
C ASP A 409 -3.17 19.20 -10.61
N MET A 410 -2.63 18.07 -11.06
CA MET A 410 -3.45 16.93 -11.44
C MET A 410 -3.60 16.04 -10.22
N THR A 411 -4.80 15.81 -9.72
CA THR A 411 -5.03 14.80 -8.70
C THR A 411 -5.26 13.47 -9.40
N ILE A 412 -4.48 12.46 -9.04
CA ILE A 412 -4.73 11.08 -9.47
C ILE A 412 -5.37 10.32 -8.32
N HIS A 413 -6.55 9.79 -8.60
CA HIS A 413 -7.12 8.71 -7.84
C HIS A 413 -6.80 7.40 -8.54
N MET A 414 -6.10 6.50 -7.85
CA MET A 414 -5.72 5.20 -8.37
C MET A 414 -6.10 4.12 -7.36
N GLU A 415 -6.81 3.10 -7.83
CA GLU A 415 -7.07 1.87 -7.08
C GLU A 415 -6.49 0.68 -7.84
N VAL A 416 -5.65 -0.09 -7.17
CA VAL A 416 -4.98 -1.28 -7.70
C VAL A 416 -5.28 -2.46 -6.78
N ALA A 417 -5.88 -3.51 -7.32
CA ALA A 417 -6.02 -4.78 -6.63
C ALA A 417 -4.89 -5.73 -7.01
N ALA A 418 -4.17 -6.26 -6.03
CA ALA A 418 -3.18 -7.31 -6.21
C ALA A 418 -3.72 -8.66 -5.71
N ASN A 419 -3.57 -9.72 -6.51
CA ASN A 419 -3.83 -11.09 -6.08
C ASN A 419 -2.53 -11.73 -5.60
N VAL A 420 -2.37 -11.80 -4.28
CA VAL A 420 -1.18 -12.30 -3.60
C VAL A 420 -1.48 -13.70 -3.07
N TYR A 421 -1.10 -14.72 -3.86
CA TYR A 421 -1.29 -16.16 -3.57
C TYR A 421 -2.70 -16.59 -3.15
N GLY A 422 -3.73 -16.01 -3.78
CA GLY A 422 -5.13 -16.34 -3.53
C GLY A 422 -5.86 -15.35 -2.61
N GLU A 423 -5.16 -14.34 -2.10
CA GLU A 423 -5.73 -13.23 -1.35
C GLU A 423 -5.77 -11.95 -2.22
N LYS A 424 -6.94 -11.30 -2.29
CA LYS A 424 -7.11 -10.03 -3.02
C LYS A 424 -6.86 -8.86 -2.06
N LEU A 425 -5.82 -8.08 -2.34
CA LEU A 425 -5.43 -6.87 -1.61
C LEU A 425 -5.75 -5.63 -2.43
N VAL A 426 -6.44 -4.65 -1.88
CA VAL A 426 -6.83 -3.42 -2.60
C VAL A 426 -6.03 -2.23 -2.08
N PHE A 427 -5.17 -1.69 -2.93
CA PHE A 427 -4.34 -0.52 -2.67
C PHE A 427 -4.96 0.71 -3.32
N ALA A 428 -5.02 1.83 -2.61
CA ALA A 428 -5.53 3.06 -3.22
C ALA A 428 -4.82 4.30 -2.73
N VAL A 429 -4.70 5.28 -3.62
CA VAL A 429 -4.18 6.60 -3.30
C VAL A 429 -4.99 7.67 -4.00
N GLU A 430 -5.17 8.79 -3.33
CA GLU A 430 -5.54 10.06 -3.93
C GLU A 430 -4.39 11.02 -3.65
N THR A 431 -3.67 11.44 -4.70
CA THR A 431 -2.49 12.29 -4.52
C THR A 431 -2.32 13.27 -5.69
N GLU A 432 -1.70 14.41 -5.38
CA GLU A 432 -1.25 15.35 -6.42
C GLU A 432 -0.13 14.70 -7.24
N PHE A 433 -0.37 14.58 -8.53
CA PHE A 433 0.57 14.07 -9.50
C PHE A 433 1.62 15.13 -9.79
N SER A 434 2.84 14.89 -9.29
CA SER A 434 3.98 15.76 -9.51
C SER A 434 4.65 15.48 -10.85
N LEU A 435 5.21 16.52 -11.48
CA LEU A 435 5.99 16.46 -12.73
C LEU A 435 7.36 15.78 -12.54
N ASP A 436 7.84 15.68 -11.30
CA ASP A 436 9.09 15.01 -10.97
C ASP A 436 8.88 13.49 -10.85
N PRO A 437 9.82 12.65 -11.33
CA PRO A 437 9.78 11.22 -11.09
C PRO A 437 9.81 10.96 -9.58
N LYS A 438 8.66 10.61 -9.02
CA LYS A 438 8.50 10.17 -7.64
C LYS A 438 7.86 8.80 -7.65
N ASP A 439 8.25 8.01 -6.65
CA ASP A 439 7.61 6.74 -6.40
C ASP A 439 6.20 7.01 -5.86
N TYR A 440 5.19 6.41 -6.47
CA TYR A 440 3.82 6.48 -5.97
C TYR A 440 3.63 5.37 -4.95
N LEU A 441 3.24 5.75 -3.73
CA LEU A 441 2.97 4.82 -2.64
C LEU A 441 1.46 4.72 -2.43
N LEU A 442 0.89 3.56 -2.76
CA LEU A 442 -0.52 3.28 -2.59
C LEU A 442 -0.71 2.46 -1.31
N PRO A 443 -1.24 3.03 -0.22
CA PRO A 443 -1.52 2.27 0.99
C PRO A 443 -2.62 1.23 0.76
N LEU A 444 -2.53 0.12 1.48
CA LEU A 444 -3.58 -0.90 1.53
C LEU A 444 -4.84 -0.32 2.22
N GLN A 445 -6.01 -0.44 1.59
CA GLN A 445 -7.27 0.13 2.12
C GLN A 445 -7.78 -0.57 3.39
N HIS A 446 -7.28 -1.77 3.69
CA HIS A 446 -7.71 -2.58 4.84
C HIS A 446 -6.51 -3.20 5.57
N THR A 447 -6.71 -3.67 6.80
CA THR A 447 -5.67 -4.47 7.47
C THR A 447 -5.50 -5.81 6.75
N TRP A 448 -4.27 -6.21 6.46
CA TRP A 448 -3.96 -7.53 5.92
C TRP A 448 -4.03 -8.57 7.05
N LYS A 449 -5.18 -9.21 7.22
CA LYS A 449 -5.36 -10.22 8.27
C LYS A 449 -4.77 -11.55 7.81
N ASN A 450 -3.96 -12.17 8.66
CA ASN A 450 -3.31 -13.46 8.43
C ASN A 450 -2.56 -13.53 7.08
N PRO A 451 -1.61 -12.63 6.80
CA PRO A 451 -0.89 -12.59 5.54
C PRO A 451 -0.32 -13.97 5.22
N PHE A 452 -0.61 -14.49 4.02
CA PHE A 452 -0.24 -15.83 3.54
C PHE A 452 -0.80 -17.01 4.35
N GLY A 453 -1.78 -16.77 5.21
CA GLY A 453 -2.37 -17.73 6.13
C GLY A 453 -1.66 -17.85 7.48
N PHE A 454 -0.73 -16.96 7.82
CA PHE A 454 -0.06 -16.95 9.13
C PHE A 454 -0.84 -16.10 10.13
N SER A 455 -1.51 -16.74 11.09
CA SER A 455 -2.23 -16.03 12.17
C SER A 455 -1.33 -15.23 13.11
N GLU A 456 -0.08 -15.65 13.20
CA GLU A 456 0.97 -15.13 14.07
C GLU A 456 1.62 -13.86 13.52
N LEU A 457 1.42 -13.58 12.22
CA LEU A 457 2.15 -12.53 11.52
C LEU A 457 1.26 -11.30 11.32
N ASN A 458 1.71 -10.17 11.86
CA ASN A 458 1.03 -8.89 11.72
C ASN A 458 1.88 -7.94 10.89
N LEU A 459 1.40 -7.61 9.70
CA LEU A 459 2.05 -6.67 8.79
C LEU A 459 1.41 -5.29 8.91
N ALA A 460 2.22 -4.29 9.23
CA ALA A 460 1.86 -2.87 9.26
C ALA A 460 2.23 -2.19 7.94
N GLU A 461 1.64 -1.01 7.71
CA GLU A 461 1.98 -0.08 6.61
C GLU A 461 2.16 -0.72 5.22
N THR A 462 1.35 -1.74 4.91
CA THR A 462 1.46 -2.42 3.62
C THR A 462 1.06 -1.44 2.51
N LYS A 463 1.94 -1.25 1.54
CA LYS A 463 1.79 -0.29 0.44
C LYS A 463 2.32 -0.86 -0.86
N LEU A 464 1.72 -0.48 -1.98
CA LEU A 464 2.23 -0.75 -3.32
C LEU A 464 3.05 0.45 -3.78
N ARG A 465 4.35 0.24 -4.02
CA ARG A 465 5.24 1.22 -4.64
C ARG A 465 5.21 1.05 -6.17
N LEU A 466 4.90 2.13 -6.88
CA LEU A 466 5.04 2.23 -8.33
C LEU A 466 6.15 3.21 -8.70
N GLU A 467 7.22 2.70 -9.29
CA GLU A 467 8.31 3.50 -9.86
C GLU A 467 8.11 3.58 -11.37
N LEU A 468 7.95 4.78 -11.93
CA LEU A 468 7.59 4.97 -13.35
C LEU A 468 8.79 5.22 -14.28
N HIS A 469 10.03 5.30 -13.77
CA HIS A 469 11.20 5.67 -14.58
C HIS A 469 12.48 4.95 -14.13
N PRO A 470 13.32 4.40 -15.03
CA PRO A 470 13.20 4.38 -16.50
C PRO A 470 12.24 3.31 -17.07
N GLU A 471 11.80 2.36 -16.26
CA GLU A 471 10.81 1.32 -16.60
C GLU A 471 9.83 1.19 -15.42
N LEU A 472 8.61 0.69 -15.69
CA LEU A 472 7.63 0.42 -14.64
C LEU A 472 8.18 -0.66 -13.70
N ARG A 473 8.40 -0.31 -12.42
CA ARG A 473 8.67 -1.26 -11.35
C ARG A 473 7.59 -1.20 -10.31
N LEU A 474 7.09 -2.36 -9.94
CA LEU A 474 6.05 -2.53 -8.93
C LEU A 474 6.64 -3.34 -7.78
N THR A 475 6.50 -2.84 -6.56
CA THR A 475 6.96 -3.53 -5.36
C THR A 475 5.89 -3.41 -4.29
N ILE A 476 5.42 -4.52 -3.74
CA ILE A 476 4.60 -4.49 -2.53
C ILE A 476 5.55 -4.41 -1.34
N GLU A 477 5.44 -3.34 -0.58
CA GLU A 477 6.22 -3.09 0.63
C GLU A 477 5.33 -3.27 1.86
N SER A 478 5.92 -3.76 2.93
CA SER A 478 5.23 -4.02 4.18
C SER A 478 6.18 -3.95 5.34
N GLU A 479 5.67 -3.67 6.52
CA GLU A 479 6.48 -3.52 7.73
C GLU A 479 6.10 -4.61 8.74
N LEU A 480 7.10 -5.34 9.23
CA LEU A 480 6.93 -6.19 10.39
C LEU A 480 7.37 -5.38 11.63
N PRO A 481 6.42 -4.90 12.46
CA PRO A 481 6.74 -4.05 13.61
C PRO A 481 7.46 -4.86 14.68
N LEU A 482 8.66 -4.45 15.09
CA LEU A 482 9.35 -5.11 16.19
C LEU A 482 8.68 -4.73 17.51
N SER A 483 8.29 -5.73 18.31
CA SER A 483 7.71 -5.49 19.63
C SER A 483 8.77 -4.88 20.55
N ALA A 484 8.52 -3.66 21.05
CA ALA A 484 9.40 -2.97 22.01
C ALA A 484 9.40 -3.70 23.36
N GLY A 485 10.34 -4.62 23.53
CA GLY A 485 10.62 -5.26 24.81
C GLY A 485 11.70 -4.49 25.58
N ILE A 486 11.26 -3.66 26.54
CA ILE A 486 12.00 -3.09 27.69
C ILE A 486 13.07 -2.01 27.38
N ALA A 487 12.62 -0.76 27.20
CA ALA A 487 13.10 0.43 27.91
C ALA A 487 12.25 1.63 27.48
N ALA A 488 11.35 2.10 28.36
CA ALA A 488 10.43 3.21 28.09
C ALA A 488 11.10 4.61 28.11
N ASP A 489 12.40 4.71 27.84
CA ASP A 489 13.16 5.95 28.07
C ASP A 489 14.27 6.23 27.05
N SER A 490 14.17 5.65 25.85
CA SER A 490 15.03 6.03 24.72
C SER A 490 14.15 6.46 23.55
N ASP A 491 14.53 7.56 22.90
CA ASP A 491 14.09 8.03 21.56
C ASP A 491 14.35 7.00 20.43
N LEU A 492 14.31 5.69 20.73
CA LEU A 492 14.30 4.63 19.75
C LEU A 492 12.88 4.53 19.20
N ASP A 493 12.60 5.41 18.23
CA ASP A 493 11.49 5.29 17.31
C ASP A 493 11.32 3.81 16.89
N GLN A 494 10.06 3.39 16.82
CA GLN A 494 9.61 2.05 16.46
C GLN A 494 10.46 1.45 15.33
N GLN A 495 11.39 0.55 15.67
CA GLN A 495 12.15 -0.15 14.64
C GLN A 495 11.20 -1.15 13.96
N SER A 496 10.99 -0.98 12.66
CA SER A 496 10.23 -1.91 11.83
C SER A 496 11.14 -2.59 10.83
N LEU A 497 10.82 -3.85 10.51
CA LEU A 497 11.50 -4.61 9.48
C LEU A 497 10.78 -4.38 8.15
N GLN A 498 11.46 -3.73 7.21
CA GLN A 498 10.94 -3.50 5.86
C GLN A 498 11.02 -4.79 5.05
N LEU A 499 9.88 -5.23 4.53
CA LEU A 499 9.71 -6.37 3.65
C LEU A 499 9.25 -5.88 2.28
N ALA A 500 9.86 -6.38 1.22
CA ALA A 500 9.54 -6.03 -0.16
C ALA A 500 9.29 -7.29 -0.99
N CYS A 501 8.26 -7.24 -1.83
CA CYS A 501 7.97 -8.24 -2.85
C CYS A 501 7.93 -7.56 -4.22
N PRO A 502 9.01 -7.64 -5.01
CA PRO A 502 9.03 -7.07 -6.34
C PRO A 502 8.20 -7.92 -7.31
N VAL A 503 7.52 -7.26 -8.24
CA VAL A 503 6.89 -7.87 -9.41
C VAL A 503 7.94 -7.95 -10.51
N ILE A 504 8.22 -9.16 -11.01
CA ILE A 504 9.24 -9.37 -12.05
C ILE A 504 8.55 -9.86 -13.32
N GLY A 505 8.67 -9.08 -14.41
CA GLY A 505 7.93 -9.33 -15.63
C GLY A 505 6.45 -9.05 -15.42
N GLN A 506 5.63 -10.10 -15.34
CA GLN A 506 4.18 -10.01 -15.10
C GLN A 506 3.73 -10.75 -13.83
N GLU A 507 4.64 -11.40 -13.11
CA GLU A 507 4.30 -12.22 -11.94
C GLU A 507 4.85 -11.62 -10.64
N LEU A 508 4.09 -11.80 -9.56
CA LEU A 508 4.59 -11.55 -8.20
C LEU A 508 5.65 -12.62 -7.89
N ARG A 509 6.79 -12.26 -7.28
CA ARG A 509 7.71 -13.28 -6.72
C ARG A 509 6.98 -14.19 -5.76
N ASP A 510 7.54 -15.36 -5.45
CA ASP A 510 6.99 -16.35 -4.48
C ASP A 510 7.21 -16.01 -2.99
N TYR A 511 7.90 -14.89 -2.71
CA TYR A 511 8.24 -14.49 -1.35
C TYR A 511 8.47 -12.98 -1.21
N PHE A 512 8.26 -12.49 0.01
CA PHE A 512 8.72 -11.17 0.47
C PHE A 512 10.12 -11.29 1.08
N TYR A 513 10.94 -10.27 0.92
CA TYR A 513 12.32 -10.23 1.41
C TYR A 513 12.63 -8.93 2.14
N GLY A 514 13.39 -9.01 3.22
CA GLY A 514 13.91 -7.85 3.95
C GLY A 514 15.26 -8.12 4.58
N GLU A 515 16.00 -7.06 4.87
CA GLU A 515 17.25 -7.11 5.62
C GLU A 515 17.18 -6.21 6.86
N TYR A 516 17.81 -6.66 7.93
CA TYR A 516 17.92 -5.93 9.18
C TYR A 516 19.38 -5.80 9.61
N VAL A 517 19.84 -4.56 9.63
CA VAL A 517 21.18 -4.20 10.12
C VAL A 517 21.04 -3.67 11.54
N GLY A 518 21.12 -4.59 12.50
CA GLY A 518 21.00 -4.31 13.92
C GLY A 518 21.10 -5.60 14.75
N SER A 519 20.93 -5.48 16.07
CA SER A 519 20.85 -6.62 16.99
C SER A 519 19.54 -6.60 17.75
N LEU A 520 18.88 -7.74 17.85
CA LEU A 520 17.63 -7.94 18.59
C LEU A 520 17.72 -9.23 19.42
N THR A 521 17.05 -9.30 20.57
CA THR A 521 17.03 -10.56 21.33
C THR A 521 16.10 -11.56 20.66
N LEU A 522 16.40 -12.86 20.80
CA LEU A 522 15.52 -13.91 20.28
C LEU A 522 14.13 -13.85 20.95
N LEU A 523 14.07 -13.42 22.21
CA LEU A 523 12.81 -13.14 22.89
C LEU A 523 12.01 -12.03 22.19
N GLN A 524 12.64 -10.89 21.85
CA GLN A 524 11.99 -9.81 21.11
C GLN A 524 11.50 -10.28 19.72
N LEU A 525 12.28 -11.14 19.05
CA LEU A 525 11.88 -11.73 17.77
C LEU A 525 10.64 -12.60 17.89
N VAL A 526 10.62 -13.50 18.88
CA VAL A 526 9.50 -14.41 19.14
C VAL A 526 8.25 -13.64 19.59
N GLN A 527 8.42 -12.57 20.37
CA GLN A 527 7.34 -11.66 20.76
C GLN A 527 6.77 -10.87 19.57
N THR A 528 7.61 -10.46 18.63
CA THR A 528 7.20 -9.82 17.38
C THR A 528 6.30 -10.74 16.54
N LEU A 529 6.55 -12.05 16.60
CA LEU A 529 5.75 -13.10 15.94
C LEU A 529 4.50 -13.48 16.75
N ASN A 530 4.15 -12.73 17.79
CA ASN A 530 2.98 -12.93 18.64
C ASN A 530 2.86 -14.37 19.20
N LEU A 531 3.99 -15.04 19.43
CA LEU A 531 4.04 -16.40 19.97
C LEU A 531 3.92 -16.33 21.50
N GLU A 532 2.75 -16.67 22.04
CA GLU A 532 2.50 -16.66 23.49
C GLU A 532 3.44 -17.64 24.26
N VAL A 533 3.84 -17.22 25.48
CA VAL A 533 4.62 -18.01 26.46
C VAL A 533 6.00 -18.46 25.94
N ALA A 534 6.83 -17.49 25.55
CA ALA A 534 8.23 -17.74 25.24
C ALA A 534 9.07 -17.97 26.52
N PRO A 535 10.01 -18.94 26.53
CA PRO A 535 10.89 -19.16 27.67
C PRO A 535 11.75 -17.93 27.97
N ALA A 536 11.91 -17.59 29.25
CA ALA A 536 12.68 -16.42 29.68
C ALA A 536 14.14 -16.45 29.19
N TYR A 537 14.73 -17.65 29.05
CA TYR A 537 16.11 -17.80 28.60
C TYR A 537 16.40 -17.29 27.19
N LEU A 538 15.38 -17.08 26.35
CA LEU A 538 15.57 -16.53 25.00
C LEU A 538 16.04 -15.05 25.03
N GLN A 539 15.92 -14.37 26.17
CA GLN A 539 16.43 -13.00 26.35
C GLN A 539 17.96 -12.93 26.31
N GLU A 540 18.64 -14.04 26.64
CA GLU A 540 20.10 -14.14 26.71
C GLU A 540 20.73 -14.44 25.34
N MET A 541 19.90 -14.54 24.30
CA MET A 541 20.30 -14.87 22.94
C MET A 541 20.07 -13.65 22.05
N THR A 542 21.10 -13.20 21.37
CA THR A 542 21.01 -12.04 20.47
C THR A 542 21.18 -12.45 19.02
N TRP A 543 20.37 -11.88 18.16
CA TRP A 543 20.33 -12.14 16.73
C TRP A 543 20.73 -10.85 16.00
N SER A 544 21.64 -10.96 15.04
CA SER A 544 22.16 -9.83 14.27
C SER A 544 22.31 -10.13 12.78
N ASN A 545 22.38 -9.08 11.96
CA ASN A 545 22.54 -9.18 10.50
C ASN A 545 21.50 -10.09 9.83
N SER A 546 20.22 -9.82 10.09
CA SER A 546 19.14 -10.71 9.66
C SER A 546 18.77 -10.49 8.20
N ARG A 547 18.57 -11.58 7.47
CA ARG A 547 17.77 -11.62 6.24
C ARG A 547 16.48 -12.35 6.54
N LEU A 548 15.36 -11.78 6.09
CA LEU A 548 14.04 -12.32 6.28
C LEU A 548 13.44 -12.71 4.93
N TYR A 549 12.83 -13.88 4.88
CA TYR A 549 12.09 -14.37 3.73
C TYR A 549 10.73 -14.87 4.19
N LEU A 550 9.66 -14.27 3.68
CA LEU A 550 8.29 -14.70 3.96
C LEU A 550 7.71 -15.34 2.70
N ILE A 551 7.54 -16.66 2.73
CA ILE A 551 7.15 -17.48 1.58
C ILE A 551 5.64 -17.70 1.59
N GLY A 552 4.96 -17.15 0.58
CA GLY A 552 3.52 -17.31 0.41
C GLY A 552 3.12 -18.53 -0.43
N ASN A 553 4.02 -19.01 -1.30
CA ASN A 553 3.73 -20.15 -2.17
C ASN A 553 3.62 -21.47 -1.37
N PRO A 554 2.48 -22.18 -1.40
CA PRO A 554 2.30 -23.44 -0.66
C PRO A 554 3.18 -24.58 -1.18
N GLN A 555 3.69 -24.50 -2.41
CA GLN A 555 4.67 -25.47 -2.93
C GLN A 555 6.10 -25.15 -2.47
N GLY A 556 6.31 -24.00 -1.82
CA GLY A 556 7.63 -23.51 -1.47
C GLY A 556 8.29 -22.75 -2.62
N THR A 557 9.57 -22.40 -2.46
CA THR A 557 10.36 -21.71 -3.49
C THR A 557 11.86 -21.97 -3.28
N SER A 558 12.69 -21.59 -4.25
CA SER A 558 14.14 -21.65 -4.14
C SER A 558 14.73 -20.24 -4.07
N ILE A 559 15.49 -19.95 -3.02
CA ILE A 559 16.11 -18.64 -2.77
C ILE A 559 17.60 -18.86 -2.56
N GLU A 560 18.46 -18.16 -3.30
CA GLU A 560 19.94 -18.24 -3.16
C GLU A 560 20.50 -19.68 -3.20
N ALA A 561 19.95 -20.53 -4.08
CA ALA A 561 20.23 -21.97 -4.23
C ALA A 561 19.75 -22.88 -3.08
N ALA A 562 19.13 -22.34 -2.04
CA ALA A 562 18.43 -23.11 -1.00
C ALA A 562 16.96 -23.32 -1.39
N SER A 563 16.49 -24.58 -1.30
CA SER A 563 15.07 -24.91 -1.50
C SER A 563 14.34 -24.84 -0.17
N TYR A 564 13.23 -24.11 -0.15
CA TYR A 564 12.34 -23.97 0.99
C TYR A 564 11.01 -24.60 0.64
N ASN A 565 10.60 -25.59 1.42
CA ASN A 565 9.39 -26.34 1.14
C ASN A 565 8.24 -25.75 1.97
N GLY A 566 7.11 -25.48 1.31
CA GLY A 566 5.91 -24.97 1.96
C GLY A 566 5.95 -23.47 2.29
N ARG A 567 4.87 -23.01 2.91
CA ARG A 567 4.76 -21.63 3.42
C ARG A 567 5.54 -21.51 4.71
N GLY A 568 6.29 -20.42 4.87
CA GLY A 568 6.93 -20.11 6.14
C GLY A 568 7.56 -18.74 6.19
N LEU A 569 7.86 -18.28 7.41
CA LEU A 569 8.83 -17.21 7.63
C LEU A 569 10.20 -17.84 7.90
N ILE A 570 11.22 -17.36 7.20
CA ILE A 570 12.61 -17.76 7.39
C ILE A 570 13.39 -16.53 7.79
N ILE A 571 14.21 -16.68 8.83
CA ILE A 571 15.13 -15.65 9.28
C ILE A 571 16.51 -16.29 9.33
N THR A 572 17.44 -15.76 8.55
CA THR A 572 18.85 -16.16 8.57
C THR A 572 19.69 -15.01 9.11
N GLY A 573 20.72 -15.28 9.88
CA GLY A 573 21.61 -14.25 10.40
C GLY A 573 22.62 -14.83 11.36
N THR A 574 23.25 -13.96 12.15
CA THR A 574 24.23 -14.37 13.16
C THR A 574 23.56 -14.41 14.53
N LEU A 575 23.53 -15.60 15.14
CA LEU A 575 23.07 -15.82 16.50
C LEU A 575 24.28 -15.84 17.45
N ASP A 576 24.21 -15.03 18.49
CA ASP A 576 25.15 -14.96 19.60
C ASP A 576 24.45 -15.46 20.88
N VAL A 577 24.95 -16.59 21.39
CA VAL A 577 24.46 -17.21 22.62
C VAL A 577 25.64 -17.31 23.55
N ILE A 578 25.60 -16.53 24.64
CA ILE A 578 26.64 -16.54 25.68
C ILE A 578 28.05 -16.24 25.11
N GLY A 579 28.14 -15.39 24.08
CA GLY A 579 29.39 -15.00 23.42
C GLY A 579 29.82 -15.92 22.28
N ILE A 580 29.11 -17.04 22.04
CA ILE A 580 29.37 -17.94 20.92
C ILE A 580 28.54 -17.49 19.73
N ARG A 581 29.22 -17.09 18.67
CA ARG A 581 28.60 -16.60 17.44
C ARG A 581 28.56 -17.66 16.36
N SER A 582 27.42 -17.76 15.69
CA SER A 582 27.18 -18.74 14.64
C SER A 582 26.19 -18.23 13.62
N ASP A 583 26.28 -18.76 12.40
CA ASP A 583 25.22 -18.59 11.43
C ASP A 583 24.03 -19.45 11.85
N ALA A 584 22.87 -18.82 11.93
CA ALA A 584 21.65 -19.42 12.42
C ALA A 584 20.52 -19.22 11.42
N ARG A 585 19.60 -20.16 11.46
CA ARG A 585 18.36 -20.14 10.70
C ARG A 585 17.19 -20.43 11.61
N LEU A 586 16.23 -19.52 11.62
CA LEU A 586 14.93 -19.70 12.22
C LEU A 586 13.90 -19.92 11.10
N PHE A 587 13.04 -20.91 11.28
CA PHE A 587 11.93 -21.24 10.42
C PHE A 587 10.66 -21.28 11.24
N LEU A 588 9.63 -20.53 10.82
CA LEU A 588 8.28 -20.59 11.36
C LEU A 588 7.35 -21.06 10.25
N ASP A 589 6.67 -22.19 10.45
CA ASP A 589 5.70 -22.70 9.49
C ASP A 589 4.31 -22.08 9.66
N SER A 590 3.40 -22.35 8.73
CA SER A 590 2.04 -21.81 8.75
C SER A 590 1.13 -22.42 9.83
N GLN A 591 1.61 -23.39 10.61
CA GLN A 591 0.92 -23.96 11.76
C GLN A 591 1.44 -23.42 13.09
N GLY A 592 2.41 -22.51 13.05
CA GLY A 592 3.04 -21.92 14.23
C GLY A 592 4.16 -22.78 14.85
N GLN A 593 4.64 -23.82 14.16
CA GLN A 593 5.84 -24.54 14.58
C GLN A 593 7.07 -23.68 14.30
N LEU A 594 7.87 -23.42 15.33
CA LEU A 594 9.12 -22.70 15.22
C LEU A 594 10.28 -23.68 15.34
N LYS A 595 11.24 -23.59 14.43
CA LYS A 595 12.50 -24.33 14.46
C LYS A 595 13.66 -23.38 14.22
N LEU A 596 14.49 -23.20 15.22
CA LEU A 596 15.77 -22.53 15.12
C LEU A 596 16.86 -23.58 15.12
N GLU A 597 17.76 -23.48 14.15
CA GLU A 597 18.97 -24.28 14.05
C GLU A 597 20.18 -23.35 13.91
N ALA A 598 21.22 -23.61 14.69
CA ALA A 598 22.50 -22.92 14.56
C ALA A 598 23.64 -23.92 14.71
N GLU A 599 24.57 -23.92 13.76
CA GLU A 599 25.77 -24.74 13.83
C GLU A 599 26.90 -23.91 14.43
N TRP A 600 27.38 -24.31 15.59
CA TRP A 600 28.42 -23.59 16.31
C TRP A 600 29.80 -24.08 15.89
N PRO A 601 30.82 -23.21 15.92
CA PRO A 601 32.19 -23.69 15.95
C PRO A 601 32.42 -24.47 17.25
N SER A 602 33.37 -25.40 17.23
CA SER A 602 33.84 -26.02 18.47
C SER A 602 34.29 -24.94 19.46
N PHE A 603 33.90 -25.07 20.73
CA PHE A 603 34.16 -24.08 21.75
C PHE A 603 34.60 -24.74 23.06
N GLU A 604 35.36 -23.99 23.84
CA GLU A 604 35.89 -24.41 25.13
C GLU A 604 35.11 -23.71 26.23
N LEU A 605 34.68 -24.46 27.24
CA LEU A 605 34.04 -23.96 28.45
C LEU A 605 35.05 -24.12 29.59
N GLY A 606 35.88 -23.11 29.80
CA GLY A 606 37.08 -23.22 30.65
C GLY A 606 38.18 -24.05 29.99
N GLU A 607 39.20 -24.48 30.74
CA GLU A 607 40.36 -25.21 30.18
C GLU A 607 40.17 -26.75 30.15
N THR A 608 39.05 -27.27 30.66
CA THR A 608 38.84 -28.72 30.86
C THR A 608 37.63 -29.31 30.15
N LEU A 609 36.71 -28.47 29.65
CA LEU A 609 35.51 -28.92 28.97
C LEU A 609 35.47 -28.38 27.53
N TYR A 610 35.59 -29.28 26.57
CA TYR A 610 35.57 -28.95 25.15
C TYR A 610 34.27 -29.46 24.53
N VAL A 611 33.54 -28.59 23.83
CA VAL A 611 32.33 -28.97 23.10
C VAL A 611 32.64 -28.93 21.61
N THR A 612 32.48 -30.07 20.95
CA THR A 612 32.78 -30.28 19.53
C THR A 612 31.56 -30.87 18.80
N GLY A 613 31.61 -30.95 17.47
CA GLY A 613 30.58 -31.64 16.70
C GLY A 613 30.55 -33.16 16.94
N THR A 614 29.45 -33.80 16.54
CA THR A 614 29.32 -35.26 16.56
C THR A 614 30.06 -35.90 15.38
N GLU A 615 30.09 -37.23 15.26
CA GLU A 615 30.74 -37.87 14.09
C GLU A 615 30.13 -37.47 12.74
N GLU A 616 28.86 -37.10 12.72
CA GLU A 616 28.13 -36.74 11.50
C GLU A 616 28.25 -35.24 11.15
N ARG A 617 28.69 -34.39 12.09
CA ARG A 617 28.72 -32.93 11.91
C ARG A 617 29.98 -32.31 12.50
N PRO A 618 30.65 -31.39 11.78
CA PRO A 618 31.90 -30.80 12.26
C PRO A 618 31.72 -29.90 13.51
N GLY A 619 30.54 -29.30 13.71
CA GLY A 619 30.25 -28.42 14.85
C GLY A 619 29.06 -28.87 15.73
N PRO A 620 28.95 -28.39 16.99
CA PRO A 620 27.75 -28.56 17.81
C PRO A 620 26.51 -27.95 17.16
N LEU A 621 25.36 -28.60 17.29
CA LEU A 621 24.09 -28.10 16.76
C LEU A 621 23.20 -27.61 17.91
N LEU A 622 22.95 -26.30 17.95
CA LEU A 622 21.85 -25.74 18.71
C LEU A 622 20.54 -25.94 17.94
N ALA A 623 19.55 -26.53 18.60
CA ALA A 623 18.19 -26.64 18.11
C ALA A 623 17.22 -26.11 19.17
N ILE A 624 16.42 -25.09 18.81
CA ILE A 624 15.30 -24.61 19.62
C ILE A 624 14.03 -24.82 18.83
N THR A 625 13.10 -25.58 19.39
CA THR A 625 11.83 -25.91 18.75
C THR A 625 10.65 -25.48 19.62
N ARG A 626 9.61 -24.95 18.97
CA ARG A 626 8.28 -24.76 19.53
C ARG A 626 7.32 -25.63 18.74
N GLU A 627 6.68 -26.58 19.42
CA GLU A 627 5.66 -27.44 18.83
C GLU A 627 4.32 -26.70 18.71
N THR A 628 3.39 -27.23 17.90
CA THR A 628 2.05 -26.63 17.70
C THR A 628 1.22 -26.55 18.98
N ASN A 629 1.53 -27.38 19.98
CA ASN A 629 0.90 -27.34 21.30
C ASN A 629 1.47 -26.23 22.23
N GLY A 630 2.43 -25.42 21.75
CA GLY A 630 3.08 -24.35 22.50
C GLY A 630 4.23 -24.81 23.40
N GLN A 631 4.61 -26.11 23.40
CA GLN A 631 5.74 -26.59 24.16
C GLN A 631 7.06 -26.19 23.50
N TRP A 632 7.96 -25.67 24.32
CA TRP A 632 9.31 -25.28 23.91
C TRP A 632 10.33 -26.33 24.36
N SER A 633 11.30 -26.61 23.49
CA SER A 633 12.48 -27.40 23.81
C SER A 633 13.72 -26.74 23.20
N GLY A 634 14.77 -26.60 24.00
CA GLY A 634 16.06 -26.07 23.57
C GLY A 634 17.15 -27.07 23.92
N GLN A 635 17.95 -27.46 22.94
CA GLN A 635 19.01 -28.43 23.13
C GLN A 635 20.24 -28.12 22.27
N ILE A 636 21.42 -28.43 22.78
CA ILE A 636 22.67 -28.44 22.01
C ILE A 636 23.11 -29.89 21.90
N ALA A 637 23.15 -30.41 20.68
CA ALA A 637 23.71 -31.72 20.38
C ALA A 637 25.18 -31.56 20.01
N GLY A 638 26.07 -32.26 20.72
CA GLY A 638 27.50 -32.19 20.47
C GLY A 638 28.28 -33.24 21.25
N ARG A 639 29.58 -33.27 21.04
CA ARG A 639 30.52 -34.14 21.75
C ARG A 639 31.25 -33.34 22.81
N ILE A 640 31.04 -33.67 24.08
CA ILE A 640 31.80 -33.10 25.19
C ILE A 640 33.05 -33.94 25.41
N THR A 641 34.21 -33.28 25.51
CA THR A 641 35.44 -33.87 26.03
C THR A 641 35.72 -33.32 27.41
N PHE A 642 35.81 -34.20 28.39
CA PHE A 642 36.07 -33.88 29.79
C PHE A 642 37.17 -34.81 30.31
N PHE A 643 38.28 -34.24 30.81
CA PHE A 643 39.46 -35.00 31.24
C PHE A 643 39.87 -36.14 30.28
N SER A 644 39.93 -35.82 28.98
CA SER A 644 40.35 -36.71 27.88
C SER A 644 39.41 -37.88 27.54
N GLU A 645 38.21 -37.94 28.12
CA GLU A 645 37.12 -38.78 27.60
C GLU A 645 36.13 -37.95 26.80
N SER A 646 35.79 -38.42 25.60
CA SER A 646 34.86 -37.74 24.68
C SER A 646 33.56 -38.53 24.56
N LYS A 647 32.42 -37.86 24.70
CA LYS A 647 31.09 -38.47 24.58
C LYS A 647 30.09 -37.58 23.89
N ASP A 648 29.26 -38.18 23.04
CA ASP A 648 28.12 -37.49 22.43
C ASP A 648 27.04 -37.29 23.51
N VAL A 649 26.64 -36.04 23.69
CA VAL A 649 25.70 -35.62 24.73
C VAL A 649 24.67 -34.66 24.17
N LEU A 650 23.53 -34.61 24.86
CA LEU A 650 22.48 -33.64 24.62
C LEU A 650 22.45 -32.69 25.81
N ILE A 651 22.78 -31.44 25.55
CA ILE A 651 22.82 -30.37 26.54
C ILE A 651 21.47 -29.67 26.52
N GLN A 652 20.73 -29.69 27.62
CA GLN A 652 19.42 -29.06 27.72
C GLN A 652 19.54 -27.59 28.11
N LEU A 653 18.75 -26.75 27.45
CA LEU A 653 18.59 -25.34 27.78
C LEU A 653 17.34 -25.17 28.65
N SER A 654 17.48 -24.45 29.76
CA SER A 654 16.41 -24.22 30.72
C SER A 654 16.41 -22.77 31.21
N GLU A 655 15.37 -22.35 31.93
CA GLU A 655 15.31 -21.01 32.54
C GLU A 655 16.45 -20.75 33.54
N TYR A 656 16.99 -21.81 34.15
CA TYR A 656 18.08 -21.73 35.13
C TYR A 656 19.47 -21.81 34.50
N GLY A 657 19.57 -21.99 33.19
CA GLY A 657 20.83 -22.11 32.48
C GLY A 657 20.96 -23.39 31.67
N ILE A 658 22.22 -23.75 31.43
CA ILE A 658 22.60 -24.97 30.73
C ILE A 658 22.69 -26.12 31.72
N LYS A 659 22.12 -27.27 31.35
CA LYS A 659 22.28 -28.51 32.11
C LYS A 659 22.63 -29.66 31.18
N THR A 660 23.64 -30.44 31.56
CA THR A 660 23.95 -31.71 30.89
C THR A 660 24.35 -32.76 31.90
N SER A 661 24.19 -34.02 31.53
CA SER A 661 24.61 -35.16 32.34
C SER A 661 25.27 -36.19 31.47
N PHE A 662 26.39 -36.74 31.91
CA PHE A 662 27.10 -37.80 31.22
C PHE A 662 27.86 -38.67 32.21
N ASP A 663 27.96 -39.96 31.90
CA ASP A 663 28.83 -40.92 32.56
C ASP A 663 30.19 -40.97 31.86
N GLY A 664 31.26 -40.97 32.66
CA GLY A 664 32.65 -41.04 32.23
C GLY A 664 33.59 -41.40 33.38
N LYS A 665 34.90 -41.33 33.18
CA LYS A 665 35.90 -41.50 34.25
C LYS A 665 36.44 -40.17 34.74
N LEU A 666 36.46 -39.99 36.05
CA LEU A 666 37.15 -38.88 36.70
C LEU A 666 38.65 -39.20 36.77
N PHE A 667 39.49 -38.33 36.18
CA PHE A 667 40.96 -38.47 36.14
C PHE A 667 41.47 -39.84 35.67
N HIS A 668 40.76 -40.51 34.75
CA HIS A 668 41.06 -41.86 34.24
C HIS A 668 41.02 -43.02 35.25
N GLU A 669 40.79 -42.76 36.54
CA GLU A 669 40.85 -43.77 37.59
C GLU A 669 39.49 -44.41 37.85
N PHE A 670 38.45 -43.60 38.06
CA PHE A 670 37.16 -44.09 38.55
C PHE A 670 35.98 -43.62 37.71
N GLY A 671 35.02 -44.51 37.48
CA GLY A 671 33.74 -44.16 36.86
C GLY A 671 32.98 -43.13 37.69
N ALA A 672 32.31 -42.20 37.02
CA ALA A 672 31.50 -41.16 37.65
C ALA A 672 30.33 -40.76 36.75
N ASP A 673 29.16 -40.58 37.36
CA ASP A 673 28.02 -39.89 36.75
C ASP A 673 28.15 -38.40 37.06
N LEU A 674 28.36 -37.59 36.02
CA LEU A 674 28.56 -36.15 36.15
C LEU A 674 27.32 -35.40 35.68
N GLN A 675 26.92 -34.41 36.48
CA GLN A 675 25.92 -33.41 36.12
C GLN A 675 26.59 -32.05 36.11
N VAL A 676 26.61 -31.41 34.95
CA VAL A 676 27.16 -30.07 34.78
C VAL A 676 26.01 -29.09 34.69
N HIS A 677 26.09 -28.04 35.51
CA HIS A 677 25.14 -26.94 35.51
C HIS A 677 25.88 -25.60 35.40
N ALA A 678 25.38 -24.75 34.50
CA ALA A 678 25.91 -23.41 34.28
C ALA A 678 24.74 -22.42 34.24
N PRO A 679 24.65 -21.47 35.17
CA PRO A 679 23.68 -20.39 35.08
C PRO A 679 23.90 -19.51 33.83
N TRP A 680 22.83 -18.88 33.36
CA TRP A 680 22.93 -17.89 32.27
C TRP A 680 23.88 -16.74 32.64
N GLY A 681 24.65 -16.23 31.66
CA GLY A 681 25.66 -15.18 31.87
C GLY A 681 26.97 -15.64 32.51
N GLN A 682 26.99 -16.81 33.18
CA GLN A 682 28.15 -17.35 33.88
C GLN A 682 28.90 -18.45 33.10
N ALA A 683 28.30 -19.00 32.03
CA ALA A 683 28.95 -20.00 31.20
C ALA A 683 30.19 -19.46 30.47
N ALA A 684 30.17 -18.18 30.06
CA ALA A 684 31.32 -17.53 29.42
C ALA A 684 32.46 -17.21 30.42
N SER A 685 32.14 -17.02 31.71
CA SER A 685 33.14 -16.77 32.76
C SER A 685 33.76 -18.06 33.33
N GLY A 686 33.31 -19.25 32.88
CA GLY A 686 33.82 -20.53 33.39
C GLY A 686 33.24 -20.92 34.75
N GLU A 687 32.20 -20.25 35.24
CA GLU A 687 31.55 -20.54 36.52
C GLU A 687 30.53 -21.68 36.37
N PHE A 688 31.06 -22.90 36.21
CA PHE A 688 30.27 -24.14 36.15
C PHE A 688 30.29 -24.86 37.49
N THR A 689 29.13 -25.35 37.91
CA THR A 689 29.01 -26.30 39.01
C THR A 689 28.91 -27.71 38.46
N VAL A 690 29.85 -28.56 38.85
CA VAL A 690 29.85 -29.98 38.52
C VAL A 690 29.47 -30.77 39.76
N LYS A 691 28.35 -31.49 39.68
CA LYS A 691 27.96 -32.49 40.67
C LYS A 691 28.33 -33.86 40.13
N GLY A 692 29.19 -34.58 40.83
CA GLY A 692 29.58 -35.92 40.43
C GLY A 692 29.16 -36.96 41.45
N ARG A 693 28.76 -38.14 40.97
CA ARG A 693 28.55 -39.34 41.77
C ARG A 693 29.54 -40.40 41.33
N LEU A 694 30.38 -40.86 42.24
CA LEU A 694 31.40 -41.87 41.95
C LEU A 694 30.78 -43.27 41.84
N GLY A 695 31.33 -44.05 40.90
CA GLY A 695 30.87 -45.37 40.54
C GLY A 695 31.27 -46.47 41.54
N PRO A 696 30.80 -47.70 41.32
CA PRO A 696 31.08 -48.83 42.21
C PRO A 696 32.56 -49.19 42.32
N ASP A 697 33.37 -48.87 41.31
CA ASP A 697 34.82 -49.09 41.28
C ASP A 697 35.56 -48.24 42.34
N PHE A 698 35.19 -46.96 42.48
CA PHE A 698 35.69 -46.11 43.57
C PHE A 698 35.28 -46.65 44.94
N LEU A 699 34.01 -47.02 45.09
CA LEU A 699 33.50 -47.56 46.36
C LEU A 699 34.27 -48.82 46.77
N ASN A 700 34.52 -49.73 45.82
CA ASN A 700 35.29 -50.94 46.05
C ASN A 700 36.76 -50.63 46.39
N TYR A 701 37.37 -49.63 45.74
CA TYR A 701 38.73 -49.21 46.03
C TYR A 701 38.86 -48.71 47.47
N VAL A 702 38.01 -47.77 47.88
CA VAL A 702 38.04 -47.19 49.24
C VAL A 702 37.74 -48.26 50.29
N GLN A 703 36.74 -49.12 50.06
CA GLN A 703 36.39 -50.21 50.97
C GLN A 703 37.51 -51.24 51.14
N ARG A 704 38.33 -51.48 50.10
CA ARG A 704 39.51 -52.36 50.18
C ARG A 704 40.67 -51.70 50.92
N MET A 705 40.89 -50.41 50.69
CA MET A 705 42.06 -49.68 51.20
C MET A 705 41.93 -49.33 52.69
N ILE A 706 40.72 -49.07 53.18
CA ILE A 706 40.49 -48.75 54.61
C ILE A 706 41.04 -49.84 55.57
N PRO A 707 40.75 -51.14 55.39
CA PRO A 707 41.34 -52.18 56.24
C PRO A 707 42.87 -52.26 56.17
N GLU A 708 43.46 -52.03 54.99
CA GLU A 708 44.92 -52.06 54.79
C GLU A 708 45.59 -50.93 55.57
N LEU A 709 45.11 -49.69 55.38
CA LEU A 709 45.61 -48.50 56.07
C LEU A 709 45.35 -48.56 57.59
N LEU A 710 44.22 -49.11 58.02
CA LEU A 710 43.94 -49.29 59.44
C LEU A 710 44.93 -50.26 60.10
N ASN A 711 45.27 -51.37 59.43
CA ASN A 711 46.27 -52.31 59.93
C ASN A 711 47.67 -51.67 59.98
N GLU A 712 48.06 -50.94 58.93
CA GLU A 712 49.32 -50.19 58.90
C GLU A 712 49.39 -49.16 60.04
N LYS A 713 48.30 -48.45 60.30
CA LYS A 713 48.21 -47.48 61.40
C LYS A 713 48.32 -48.16 62.78
N ILE A 714 47.72 -49.34 62.96
CA ILE A 714 47.86 -50.14 64.19
C ILE A 714 49.29 -50.63 64.38
N GLU A 715 49.94 -51.09 63.31
CA GLU A 715 51.34 -51.52 63.35
C GLU A 715 52.29 -50.37 63.67
N SER A 716 52.07 -49.21 63.05
CA SER A 716 52.83 -47.98 63.29
C SER A 716 52.67 -47.48 64.73
N ILE A 717 51.43 -47.35 65.22
CA ILE A 717 51.16 -46.96 66.62
C ILE A 717 51.69 -48.02 67.58
N GLY A 718 51.61 -49.31 67.24
CA GLY A 718 52.18 -50.38 68.03
C GLY A 718 53.71 -50.37 68.08
N ALA A 719 54.37 -49.96 67.00
CA ALA A 719 55.82 -49.74 66.96
C ALA A 719 56.20 -48.50 67.79
N GLN A 720 55.47 -47.39 67.66
CA GLN A 720 55.66 -46.18 68.46
C GLN A 720 55.44 -46.46 69.96
N HIS A 721 54.40 -47.22 70.31
CA HIS A 721 54.14 -47.66 71.68
C HIS A 721 55.29 -48.52 72.22
N LYS A 722 55.79 -49.50 71.44
CA LYS A 722 56.95 -50.32 71.84
C LYS A 722 58.23 -49.49 72.01
N MET A 723 58.45 -48.50 71.14
CA MET A 723 59.57 -47.56 71.25
C MET A 723 59.44 -46.68 72.49
N ALA A 724 58.23 -46.19 72.79
CA ALA A 724 57.95 -45.41 73.99
C ALA A 724 58.13 -46.26 75.26
N ASP A 725 57.64 -47.50 75.30
CA ASP A 725 57.85 -48.44 76.40
C ASP A 725 59.34 -48.73 76.62
N ALA A 726 60.10 -48.99 75.54
CA ALA A 726 61.54 -49.22 75.63
C ALA A 726 62.30 -47.98 76.13
N ALA A 727 61.90 -46.78 75.70
CA ALA A 727 62.47 -45.53 76.19
C ALA A 727 62.14 -45.30 77.68
N VAL A 728 60.91 -45.60 78.11
CA VAL A 728 60.49 -45.56 79.53
C VAL A 728 61.31 -46.56 80.37
N ASP A 729 61.55 -47.76 79.87
CA ASP A 729 62.37 -48.78 80.54
C ASP A 729 63.84 -48.36 80.62
N GLU A 730 64.41 -47.80 79.55
CA GLU A 730 65.77 -47.26 79.54
C GLU A 730 65.92 -46.09 80.51
N GLN A 731 64.95 -45.18 80.53
CA GLN A 731 64.89 -44.05 81.47
C GLN A 731 64.79 -44.55 82.92
N ALA A 732 64.02 -45.62 83.18
CA ALA A 732 63.90 -46.24 84.50
C ALA A 732 65.19 -46.95 84.93
N GLN A 733 65.89 -47.62 84.01
CA GLN A 733 67.21 -48.22 84.26
C GLN A 733 68.27 -47.14 84.52
N TRP A 734 68.21 -46.03 83.77
CA TRP A 734 69.08 -44.88 83.99
C TRP A 734 68.86 -44.27 85.38
N ILE A 735 67.60 -44.08 85.80
CA ILE A 735 67.24 -43.67 87.16
C ILE A 735 67.82 -44.65 88.20
N GLN A 736 67.65 -45.96 88.02
CA GLN A 736 68.24 -46.96 88.92
C GLN A 736 69.78 -46.87 88.97
N SER A 737 70.43 -46.59 87.84
CA SER A 737 71.89 -46.41 87.79
C SER A 737 72.34 -45.15 88.53
N ILE A 738 71.57 -44.06 88.46
CA ILE A 738 71.81 -42.82 89.21
C ILE A 738 71.59 -43.10 90.71
N GLU A 739 70.50 -43.77 91.08
CA GLU A 739 70.18 -44.16 92.47
C GLU A 739 71.25 -45.08 93.05
N GLU A 740 71.72 -46.09 92.30
CA GLU A 740 72.83 -46.94 92.73
C GLU A 740 74.14 -46.17 92.87
N THR A 741 74.41 -45.21 91.98
CA THR A 741 75.61 -44.37 92.04
C THR A 741 75.56 -43.46 93.27
N ILE A 742 74.41 -42.84 93.55
CA ILE A 742 74.15 -42.09 94.78
C ILE A 742 74.38 -43.00 95.99
N ARG A 743 73.77 -44.19 96.02
CA ARG A 743 73.89 -45.15 97.12
C ARG A 743 75.32 -45.67 97.30
N ARG A 744 76.09 -45.85 96.23
CA ARG A 744 77.52 -46.22 96.30
C ARG A 744 78.36 -45.08 96.84
N GLN A 745 78.10 -43.84 96.45
CA GLN A 745 78.79 -42.67 97.02
C GLN A 745 78.43 -42.46 98.49
N GLU A 746 77.17 -42.70 98.88
CA GLU A 746 76.73 -42.68 100.27
C GLU A 746 77.38 -43.81 101.09
N ASN A 747 77.48 -45.03 100.56
CA ASN A 747 78.10 -46.18 101.25
C ASN A 747 79.64 -46.16 101.28
N GLN A 748 80.31 -45.50 100.32
CA GLN A 748 81.76 -45.33 100.34
C GLN A 748 82.24 -44.28 101.37
N HIS A 749 81.31 -43.57 102.01
CA HIS A 749 81.56 -42.67 103.13
C HIS A 749 80.76 -43.07 104.39
N PRO A 750 81.05 -44.21 105.06
CA PRO A 750 80.38 -44.54 106.33
C PRO A 750 80.95 -43.78 107.54
N SER A 751 81.92 -42.88 107.37
CA SER A 751 82.58 -42.16 108.47
C SER A 751 82.34 -40.66 108.41
N LEU A 752 81.10 -40.22 108.64
CA LEU A 752 80.79 -38.85 109.09
C LEU A 752 79.48 -38.79 109.91
N SER A 753 78.96 -39.93 110.40
CA SER A 753 77.74 -39.93 111.22
C SER A 753 77.94 -40.18 112.71
N ASP A 754 79.15 -40.45 113.22
CA ASP A 754 79.30 -40.79 114.65
C ASP A 754 80.50 -40.18 115.39
N ASP A 755 81.18 -39.15 114.88
CA ASP A 755 82.10 -38.40 115.75
C ASP A 755 82.22 -36.90 115.41
N ALA A 756 82.28 -36.10 116.46
CA ALA A 756 82.49 -34.65 116.53
C ALA A 756 81.26 -33.73 116.36
N THR A 757 80.44 -33.71 117.41
CA THR A 757 80.03 -32.42 118.00
C THR A 757 81.27 -31.57 118.30
N ALA A 758 81.19 -30.27 117.96
CA ALA A 758 82.13 -29.19 118.26
C ALA A 758 83.40 -29.07 117.39
N THR A 759 83.30 -28.30 116.29
CA THR A 759 84.01 -27.01 116.15
C THR A 759 83.52 -26.24 114.92
N ALA A 760 83.11 -25.00 115.14
CA ALA A 760 82.78 -24.01 114.12
C ALA A 760 84.07 -23.43 113.48
N ASP A 761 83.89 -22.81 112.32
CA ASP A 761 84.86 -22.04 111.52
C ASP A 761 85.92 -22.83 110.74
N ARG A 762 85.50 -23.36 109.58
CA ARG A 762 86.22 -23.30 108.29
C ARG A 762 85.27 -23.66 107.14
N PRO A 763 85.20 -22.88 106.05
CA PRO A 763 84.52 -23.31 104.84
C PRO A 763 85.37 -24.38 104.17
N PHE A 764 85.10 -25.64 104.48
CA PHE A 764 85.52 -26.73 103.62
C PHE A 764 84.52 -26.78 102.47
N GLU A 765 84.84 -26.13 101.35
CA GLU A 765 84.34 -26.58 100.05
C GLU A 765 84.80 -28.03 99.88
N SER A 766 83.94 -28.96 100.28
CA SER A 766 84.10 -30.36 99.92
C SER A 766 83.82 -30.46 98.42
N PRO A 767 84.78 -30.91 97.60
CA PRO A 767 84.56 -31.11 96.17
C PRO A 767 83.42 -32.10 95.86
N ASN A 768 82.93 -32.84 96.87
CA ASN A 768 81.99 -33.94 96.71
C ASN A 768 80.52 -33.62 97.05
N SER A 769 80.18 -32.48 97.67
CA SER A 769 78.76 -32.14 97.92
C SER A 769 78.05 -31.62 96.67
N SER A 770 78.74 -30.81 95.86
CA SER A 770 78.21 -30.29 94.60
C SER A 770 77.88 -31.39 93.57
N SER A 771 78.63 -32.49 93.55
CA SER A 771 78.37 -33.63 92.68
C SER A 771 77.14 -34.44 93.10
N LEU A 772 76.87 -34.56 94.41
CA LEU A 772 75.68 -35.25 94.93
C LEU A 772 74.40 -34.46 94.67
N ASP A 773 74.44 -33.12 94.82
CA ASP A 773 73.30 -32.26 94.51
C ASP A 773 73.01 -32.21 93.00
N GLN A 774 74.04 -32.23 92.15
CA GLN A 774 73.89 -32.37 90.70
C GLN A 774 73.28 -33.73 90.30
N LEU A 775 73.67 -34.83 90.96
CA LEU A 775 73.07 -36.14 90.76
C LEU A 775 71.60 -36.18 91.21
N ARG A 776 71.25 -35.51 92.31
CA ARG A 776 69.86 -35.39 92.79
C ARG A 776 68.98 -34.54 91.87
N ALA A 777 69.50 -33.42 91.37
CA ALA A 777 68.79 -32.63 90.36
C ALA A 777 68.60 -33.40 89.05
N SER A 778 69.61 -34.19 88.64
CA SER A 778 69.51 -35.08 87.47
C SER A 778 68.48 -36.19 87.68
N LEU A 779 68.35 -36.71 88.91
CA LEU A 779 67.34 -37.70 89.29
C LEU A 779 65.92 -37.11 89.19
N GLU A 780 65.70 -35.90 89.71
CA GLU A 780 64.38 -35.24 89.68
C GLU A 780 63.95 -34.91 88.24
N GLN A 781 64.89 -34.46 87.39
CA GLN A 781 64.64 -34.26 85.96
C GLN A 781 64.34 -35.58 85.24
N ALA A 782 65.10 -36.64 85.53
CA ALA A 782 64.87 -37.96 84.95
C ALA A 782 63.51 -38.55 85.39
N GLN A 783 63.11 -38.38 86.65
CA GLN A 783 61.82 -38.79 87.18
C GLN A 783 60.66 -38.03 86.54
N THR A 784 60.79 -36.72 86.34
CA THR A 784 59.78 -35.91 85.63
C THR A 784 59.60 -36.40 84.19
N ALA A 785 60.71 -36.57 83.46
CA ALA A 785 60.69 -37.09 82.10
C ALA A 785 60.16 -38.54 82.01
N LEU A 786 60.37 -39.36 83.05
CA LEU A 786 59.79 -40.70 83.14
C LEU A 786 58.27 -40.65 83.27
N GLU A 787 57.70 -39.76 84.09
CA GLU A 787 56.25 -39.62 84.22
C GLU A 787 55.60 -39.06 82.96
N GLU A 788 56.23 -38.09 82.28
CA GLU A 788 55.78 -37.61 80.96
C GLU A 788 55.84 -38.73 79.90
N GLY A 789 56.93 -39.51 79.89
CA GLY A 789 57.10 -40.68 79.02
C GLY A 789 56.06 -41.77 79.28
N LYS A 790 55.74 -42.07 80.55
CA LYS A 790 54.67 -43.00 80.92
C LYS A 790 53.30 -42.51 80.49
N GLN A 791 53.02 -41.21 80.60
CA GLN A 791 51.74 -40.64 80.14
C GLN A 791 51.61 -40.73 78.61
N ALA A 792 52.66 -40.42 77.86
CA ALA A 792 52.68 -40.55 76.40
C ALA A 792 52.58 -42.02 75.94
N ALA A 793 53.29 -42.94 76.59
CA ALA A 793 53.17 -44.38 76.35
C ALA A 793 51.75 -44.87 76.67
N HIS A 794 51.15 -44.39 77.77
CA HIS A 794 49.78 -44.75 78.15
C HIS A 794 48.74 -44.24 77.14
N SER A 795 48.88 -43.02 76.62
CA SER A 795 47.97 -42.51 75.58
C SER A 795 48.09 -43.32 74.29
N LEU A 796 49.32 -43.63 73.85
CA LEU A 796 49.56 -44.51 72.69
C LEU A 796 49.01 -45.91 72.91
N LYS A 797 49.09 -46.45 74.13
CA LYS A 797 48.54 -47.75 74.50
C LYS A 797 47.02 -47.78 74.41
N MET A 798 46.37 -46.73 74.89
CA MET A 798 44.91 -46.59 74.83
C MET A 798 44.46 -46.46 73.38
N GLU A 799 45.15 -45.66 72.57
CA GLU A 799 44.90 -45.53 71.13
C GLU A 799 45.15 -46.84 70.37
N GLN A 800 46.27 -47.51 70.62
CA GLN A 800 46.56 -48.84 70.07
C GLN A 800 45.49 -49.86 70.47
N GLY A 801 45.06 -49.84 71.74
CA GLY A 801 44.04 -50.73 72.26
C GLY A 801 42.67 -50.52 71.60
N LEU A 802 42.27 -49.27 71.41
CA LEU A 802 41.04 -48.90 70.70
C LEU A 802 41.08 -49.34 69.24
N LEU A 803 42.15 -49.01 68.51
CA LEU A 803 42.31 -49.40 67.10
C LEU A 803 42.46 -50.92 66.94
N SER A 804 43.17 -51.58 67.85
CA SER A 804 43.29 -53.05 67.87
C SER A 804 41.95 -53.72 68.15
N ALA A 805 41.15 -53.19 69.09
CA ALA A 805 39.79 -53.69 69.33
C ALA A 805 38.90 -53.52 68.09
N LEU A 806 39.05 -52.40 67.37
CA LEU A 806 38.38 -52.14 66.11
C LEU A 806 38.82 -53.15 65.04
N SER A 807 40.12 -53.44 64.92
CA SER A 807 40.66 -54.44 63.98
C SER A 807 40.24 -55.88 64.29
N LEU A 808 40.10 -56.23 65.58
CA LEU A 808 39.65 -57.55 66.03
C LEU A 808 38.14 -57.74 65.84
N ALA A 809 37.37 -56.66 65.82
CA ALA A 809 35.95 -56.69 65.49
C ALA A 809 35.70 -56.90 63.97
N LEU A 810 36.65 -56.53 63.09
CA LEU A 810 36.52 -56.65 61.63
C LEU A 810 36.19 -58.07 61.15
N PRO A 811 36.91 -59.14 61.56
CA PRO A 811 36.64 -60.50 61.08
C PRO A 811 35.37 -61.08 61.72
N GLY A 812 35.05 -60.67 62.95
CA GLY A 812 33.86 -61.12 63.67
C GLY A 812 32.56 -60.61 63.04
N LEU A 813 32.55 -59.36 62.58
CA LEU A 813 31.40 -58.76 61.88
C LEU A 813 31.24 -59.29 60.44
N ALA A 814 32.36 -59.58 59.77
CA ALA A 814 32.36 -60.19 58.43
C ALA A 814 31.69 -61.58 58.40
N LEU A 815 31.80 -62.36 59.48
CA LEU A 815 31.14 -63.68 59.61
C LEU A 815 29.60 -63.60 59.65
N PHE A 816 29.03 -62.43 59.98
CA PHE A 816 27.58 -62.19 59.97
C PHE A 816 27.12 -61.41 58.73
N GLY A 817 27.99 -61.23 57.74
CA GLY A 817 27.69 -60.47 56.52
C GLY A 817 27.56 -58.96 56.74
N GLN A 818 28.04 -58.43 57.88
CA GLN A 818 28.07 -56.99 58.15
C GLN A 818 29.48 -56.45 57.87
N THR A 819 29.57 -55.48 56.96
CA THR A 819 30.79 -54.73 56.67
C THR A 819 30.97 -53.62 57.70
N VAL A 820 32.15 -53.54 58.31
CA VAL A 820 32.46 -52.55 59.38
C VAL A 820 32.37 -51.12 58.89
N VAL A 821 32.74 -50.90 57.63
CA VAL A 821 32.50 -49.67 56.89
C VAL A 821 31.70 -50.06 55.67
N THR A 822 30.51 -49.49 55.52
CA THR A 822 29.74 -49.59 54.29
C THR A 822 29.62 -48.20 53.69
N ILE A 823 30.25 -48.00 52.53
CA ILE A 823 30.12 -46.76 51.78
C ILE A 823 29.05 -46.98 50.72
N ARG A 824 27.93 -46.27 50.83
CA ARG A 824 26.74 -46.46 49.97
C ARG A 824 26.79 -45.59 48.73
N GLU A 825 27.27 -44.36 48.92
CA GLU A 825 27.34 -43.34 47.88
C GLU A 825 28.50 -42.42 48.21
N VAL A 826 29.26 -42.02 47.20
CA VAL A 826 30.22 -40.93 47.30
C VAL A 826 29.94 -39.98 46.16
N GLY A 827 29.89 -38.70 46.49
CA GLY A 827 29.72 -37.66 45.49
C GLY A 827 30.48 -36.41 45.85
N PHE A 828 30.40 -35.43 44.97
CA PHE A 828 31.00 -34.12 45.16
C PHE A 828 30.18 -33.06 44.46
N GLU A 829 30.37 -31.83 44.91
CA GLU A 829 29.91 -30.61 44.24
C GLU A 829 31.08 -29.64 44.23
N ALA A 830 31.58 -29.32 43.04
CA ALA A 830 32.78 -28.52 42.87
C ALA A 830 32.63 -27.57 41.68
N GLY A 831 33.29 -26.41 41.77
CA GLY A 831 33.49 -25.54 40.62
C GLY A 831 34.47 -26.16 39.62
N LEU A 832 34.35 -25.84 38.33
CA LEU A 832 35.25 -26.37 37.29
C LEU A 832 36.73 -26.09 37.58
N GLN A 833 37.05 -24.89 38.10
CA GLN A 833 38.42 -24.53 38.51
C GLN A 833 38.94 -25.39 39.67
N GLN A 834 38.07 -25.83 40.59
CA GLN A 834 38.47 -26.72 41.68
C GLN A 834 38.84 -28.10 41.14
N LEU A 835 38.12 -28.59 40.13
CA LEU A 835 38.42 -29.86 39.47
C LEU A 835 39.77 -29.87 38.74
N GLN A 836 40.32 -28.71 38.36
CA GLN A 836 41.66 -28.64 37.75
C GLN A 836 42.79 -28.99 38.73
N HIS A 837 42.58 -28.76 40.03
CA HIS A 837 43.61 -28.94 41.04
C HIS A 837 43.77 -30.40 41.51
N HIS A 838 43.04 -31.35 40.91
CA HIS A 838 43.05 -32.80 41.22
C HIS A 838 42.69 -33.16 42.67
N THR A 839 42.43 -32.17 43.52
CA THR A 839 41.91 -32.33 44.87
C THR A 839 40.47 -31.83 44.91
N ILE A 840 39.54 -32.69 45.33
CA ILE A 840 38.14 -32.32 45.50
C ILE A 840 37.63 -32.70 46.88
N THR A 841 36.70 -31.91 47.41
CA THR A 841 35.97 -32.29 48.62
C THR A 841 34.88 -33.29 48.27
N LEU A 842 35.04 -34.52 48.75
CA LEU A 842 34.04 -35.57 48.63
C LEU A 842 33.12 -35.55 49.85
N TYR A 843 31.86 -35.91 49.63
CA TYR A 843 30.97 -36.37 50.68
C TYR A 843 30.69 -37.85 50.48
N ALA A 844 30.71 -38.62 51.57
CA ALA A 844 30.38 -40.04 51.54
C ALA A 844 29.17 -40.33 52.43
N ASP A 845 28.25 -41.19 52.00
CA ASP A 845 27.25 -41.79 52.88
C ASP A 845 27.82 -43.08 53.48
N VAL A 846 28.28 -42.97 54.73
CA VAL A 846 29.01 -44.05 55.42
C VAL A 846 28.18 -44.61 56.56
N GLU A 847 28.10 -45.93 56.60
CA GLU A 847 27.66 -46.68 57.77
C GLU A 847 28.88 -47.33 58.42
N PHE A 848 29.24 -46.85 59.60
CA PHE A 848 30.38 -47.34 60.38
C PHE A 848 29.85 -47.97 61.66
N ILE A 849 30.07 -49.28 61.84
CA ILE A 849 29.64 -50.03 63.05
C ILE A 849 28.14 -49.77 63.36
N GLY A 850 27.30 -49.80 62.33
CA GLY A 850 25.84 -49.62 62.45
C GLY A 850 25.36 -48.18 62.69
N GLN A 851 26.26 -47.20 62.78
CA GLN A 851 25.91 -45.78 62.81
C GLN A 851 26.10 -45.13 61.44
N ARG A 852 25.14 -44.32 61.01
CA ARG A 852 25.21 -43.60 59.73
C ARG A 852 25.58 -42.15 59.92
N PHE A 853 26.49 -41.67 59.10
CA PHE A 853 26.85 -40.25 59.02
C PHE A 853 27.41 -39.92 57.63
N ARG A 854 27.59 -38.63 57.38
CA ARG A 854 28.10 -38.12 56.10
C ARG A 854 29.38 -37.30 56.30
N PRO A 855 30.57 -37.92 56.34
CA PRO A 855 31.81 -37.18 56.41
C PRO A 855 32.05 -36.40 55.11
N GLN A 856 32.68 -35.24 55.25
CA GLN A 856 33.28 -34.48 54.16
C GLN A 856 34.80 -34.57 54.31
N PHE A 857 35.50 -34.87 53.23
CA PHE A 857 36.95 -35.04 53.24
C PHE A 857 37.55 -34.63 51.91
N GLU A 858 38.79 -34.16 51.92
CA GLU A 858 39.54 -33.87 50.70
C GLU A 858 40.12 -35.16 50.11
N PHE A 859 39.93 -35.33 48.80
CA PHE A 859 40.45 -36.44 48.04
C PHE A 859 41.30 -35.92 46.89
N ASP A 860 42.60 -36.19 46.97
CA ASP A 860 43.59 -35.94 45.94
C ASP A 860 43.74 -37.17 45.04
N PHE A 861 43.43 -36.99 43.76
CA PHE A 861 43.55 -38.04 42.76
C PHE A 861 45.00 -38.35 42.36
N TYR A 862 45.99 -37.53 42.77
CA TYR A 862 47.41 -37.89 42.65
C TYR A 862 47.91 -38.80 43.78
N ASP A 863 47.32 -38.71 44.98
CA ASP A 863 47.68 -39.54 46.13
C ASP A 863 46.43 -40.21 46.72
N LEU A 864 46.01 -41.28 46.05
CA LEU A 864 44.82 -42.04 46.41
C LEU A 864 44.92 -42.67 47.80
N ALA A 865 46.12 -43.01 48.27
CA ALA A 865 46.31 -43.66 49.57
C ALA A 865 46.19 -42.66 50.70
N ALA A 866 46.89 -41.52 50.62
CA ALA A 866 46.78 -40.44 51.60
C ALA A 866 45.34 -39.92 51.72
N SER A 867 44.63 -39.86 50.60
CA SER A 867 43.23 -39.42 50.56
C SER A 867 42.26 -40.38 51.25
N VAL A 868 42.50 -41.69 51.15
CA VAL A 868 41.73 -42.68 51.93
C VAL A 868 42.12 -42.64 53.41
N ASP A 869 43.38 -42.35 53.74
CA ASP A 869 43.79 -42.13 55.13
C ASP A 869 43.08 -40.91 55.76
N ASN A 870 42.89 -39.82 55.00
CA ASN A 870 42.08 -38.68 55.45
C ASN A 870 40.65 -39.10 55.81
N LEU A 871 39.99 -39.91 54.97
CA LEU A 871 38.69 -40.47 55.29
C LEU A 871 38.76 -41.36 56.54
N LEU A 872 39.75 -42.25 56.64
CA LEU A 872 39.94 -43.12 57.80
C LEU A 872 40.11 -42.30 59.11
N ASN A 873 40.86 -41.21 59.06
CA ASN A 873 41.04 -40.28 60.17
C ASN A 873 39.72 -39.67 60.61
N GLU A 874 38.89 -39.21 59.67
CA GLU A 874 37.54 -38.71 59.97
C GLU A 874 36.64 -39.79 60.59
N LEU A 875 36.71 -41.04 60.10
CA LEU A 875 35.96 -42.17 60.68
C LEU A 875 36.41 -42.46 62.13
N ILE A 876 37.71 -42.44 62.41
CA ILE A 876 38.27 -42.66 63.76
C ILE A 876 37.88 -41.52 64.70
N VAL A 877 37.97 -40.27 64.25
CA VAL A 877 37.54 -39.10 65.03
C VAL A 877 36.05 -39.19 65.36
N HIS A 878 35.22 -39.63 64.42
CA HIS A 878 33.79 -39.83 64.67
C HIS A 878 33.53 -40.96 65.67
N PHE A 879 34.27 -42.06 65.59
CA PHE A 879 34.15 -43.18 66.53
C PHE A 879 34.55 -42.83 67.96
N ASN A 880 35.51 -41.91 68.12
CA ASN A 880 35.99 -41.46 69.43
C ASN A 880 35.07 -40.42 70.11
N LYS A 881 34.07 -39.87 69.39
CA LYS A 881 33.06 -38.96 69.92
C LYS A 881 31.84 -39.74 70.41
#